data_AF-A0A267GIT9-F1
#
_entry.id   AF-A0A267GIT9-F1
#
_cell.length_a   1.000
_cell.length_b   1.000
_cell.length_c   1.000
_cell.angle_alpha   90.00
_cell.angle_beta   90.00
_cell.angle_gamma   90.00
#
_symmetry.space_group_name_H-M   'P 1'
#
loop_
_entity.id
_entity.type
_entity.pdbx_description
1 polymer ?
#
loop_
_entity_poly.entity_id
_entity_poly.type
_entity_poly.pdbx_seq_one_letter_code
_entity_poly.pdbx_strand_id
1 'polypeptide(L)'
;SHLGQSRAARPLPFGRAYCLFSWGANSYGQLGQGHAIDSGRPAAVSLASGISDCTSGIISNTDLEAKLESTSGDVLDMSSGQTSVSTSGQASVSTSGQTSVSTSGQASVSTSGQTSVSTSGQTSVSTSGQTSVFTSGKTSMSTSGQASVSTSGQTSMSTSGLTSVFTSGQTSMSTSGQAPVSTSGQTSVSTSGQASVSTSGQTSVSTSGQASVSTSGQTSVSTSGQTSVSTSGQTSVSTSGQTSVSTSGQTSVFTSGKTSMSTSGQASVSTSGQTSMSTSGLTSVFTSGQTSMSTSGQAPVSTSGQTSVSTSGQASVSTSGQTSVSTSGQASVSTSGQTSVSTSGQTSVSTSGQTSVSTSGQTSMSTSGQTSVSTSGQTSVSTSGQTSVSTSGQTSVSTSGQASVSTSGQTFGSISVVIGGGHSIILGGELRTPLSCGWDQCGQAGGSGGLLFAPAPSLAAAPRIVAASAGWDFSLLLDADARLWALGNNSRGQCGLGGGGGARVCRQPALVPIPAEVGDEGIAVCAAGMRHGVACTRRLGRVVTWGCGRRGQLGRSGGPEPGLVESLSEPAVAAAAGTGHTAVLTAGPGRLFVWGDNRHGQCGRPPELGIAFDRPVPLGALAADGAEQTADQGAEQTADPIVSLHSGWSHLLLLTCSGRLLSWGRRDLGQLGRSGDAWRPLPVATPAGWRVLQAASGSEHSACLVTAGAKRLLLCWGWNEHGICGADSDAEFLPEPRPVARIPADPAAVFAGGGCTFALLSEHQGEPDFELVGNSV
;
A
#
# COMPACT_ATOMS: atom_id res chain seq x y z
N SER A 1 -28.99 -21.28 54.17
CA SER A 1 -27.73 -21.98 53.84
C SER A 1 -27.81 -22.49 52.41
N HIS A 2 -26.90 -22.00 51.55
CA HIS A 2 -26.36 -22.60 50.32
C HIS A 2 -27.33 -23.08 49.20
N LEU A 3 -27.18 -22.80 47.90
CA LEU A 3 -26.20 -22.16 47.02
C LEU A 3 -27.05 -21.68 45.80
N GLY A 4 -26.97 -20.45 45.30
CA GLY A 4 -25.83 -19.97 44.51
C GLY A 4 -25.93 -20.44 43.04
N GLN A 5 -26.91 -19.95 42.27
CA GLN A 5 -26.98 -20.16 40.82
C GLN A 5 -25.75 -19.55 40.14
N SER A 6 -24.92 -20.36 39.48
CA SER A 6 -23.84 -19.86 38.63
C SER A 6 -24.44 -19.18 37.40
N ARG A 7 -24.22 -17.86 37.27
CA ARG A 7 -24.40 -17.15 36.00
C ARG A 7 -23.57 -17.86 34.92
N ALA A 8 -24.21 -18.33 33.86
CA ALA A 8 -23.55 -18.89 32.70
C ALA A 8 -22.53 -17.88 32.11
N ALA A 9 -21.30 -18.34 31.86
CA ALA A 9 -20.23 -17.56 31.25
C ALA A 9 -20.59 -17.23 29.79
N ARG A 10 -20.30 -15.99 29.33
CA ARG A 10 -20.47 -15.58 27.92
C ARG A 10 -19.26 -16.04 27.08
N PRO A 11 -19.45 -16.52 25.83
CA PRO A 11 -18.35 -16.80 24.90
C PRO A 11 -17.50 -15.55 24.65
N LEU A 12 -16.21 -15.74 24.36
CA LEU A 12 -15.30 -14.68 23.91
C LEU A 12 -15.74 -14.08 22.57
N PRO A 13 -16.22 -12.82 22.51
CA PRO A 13 -16.55 -12.15 21.26
C PRO A 13 -15.36 -11.31 20.78
N PHE A 14 -14.97 -11.46 19.51
CA PHE A 14 -13.95 -10.63 18.89
C PHE A 14 -14.57 -9.78 17.79
N GLY A 15 -15.12 -8.62 18.19
CA GLY A 15 -16.07 -7.87 17.36
C GLY A 15 -17.41 -8.60 17.23
N ARG A 16 -18.39 -7.97 16.57
CA ARG A 16 -19.79 -8.47 16.44
C ARG A 16 -19.96 -9.74 15.56
N ALA A 17 -18.92 -10.54 15.29
CA ALA A 17 -18.96 -11.53 14.20
C ALA A 17 -18.24 -12.88 14.41
N TYR A 18 -17.46 -13.10 15.48
CA TYR A 18 -16.72 -14.38 15.65
C TYR A 18 -16.60 -14.84 17.12
N CYS A 19 -16.69 -16.15 17.33
CA CYS A 19 -16.53 -16.84 18.62
C CYS A 19 -15.40 -17.88 18.58
N LEU A 20 -14.65 -18.02 19.67
CA LEU A 20 -13.57 -18.99 19.82
C LEU A 20 -14.04 -20.26 20.53
N PHE A 21 -13.77 -21.42 19.93
CA PHE A 21 -14.07 -22.75 20.45
C PHE A 21 -12.79 -23.55 20.65
N SER A 22 -12.78 -24.44 21.64
CA SER A 22 -11.65 -25.29 21.99
C SER A 22 -12.09 -26.70 22.38
N TRP A 23 -11.22 -27.69 22.18
CA TRP A 23 -11.41 -29.09 22.58
C TRP A 23 -10.07 -29.84 22.65
N GLY A 24 -10.08 -31.04 23.23
CA GLY A 24 -8.94 -31.91 23.47
C GLY A 24 -8.57 -32.03 24.94
N ALA A 25 -7.27 -32.24 25.20
CA ALA A 25 -6.72 -32.37 26.54
C ALA A 25 -6.80 -31.04 27.29
N ASN A 26 -7.15 -31.09 28.57
CA ASN A 26 -7.41 -29.92 29.39
C ASN A 26 -6.95 -30.07 30.85
N SER A 27 -6.10 -31.05 31.15
CA SER A 27 -5.66 -31.35 32.52
C SER A 27 -5.02 -30.16 33.26
N TYR A 28 -4.55 -29.13 32.53
CA TYR A 28 -3.99 -27.92 33.09
C TYR A 28 -4.90 -26.68 32.96
N GLY A 29 -6.09 -26.81 32.37
CA GLY A 29 -6.99 -25.71 32.07
C GLY A 29 -6.69 -24.98 30.76
N GLN A 30 -5.84 -25.56 29.90
CA GLN A 30 -5.35 -24.92 28.68
C GLN A 30 -6.41 -24.71 27.59
N LEU A 31 -7.61 -25.28 27.74
CA LEU A 31 -8.75 -24.98 26.87
C LEU A 31 -9.48 -23.69 27.27
N GLY A 32 -9.26 -23.18 28.50
CA GLY A 32 -9.91 -21.96 28.99
C GLY A 32 -11.41 -22.09 29.23
N GLN A 33 -11.89 -23.30 29.55
CA GLN A 33 -13.32 -23.62 29.70
C GLN A 33 -13.83 -23.55 31.15
N GLY A 34 -12.98 -23.17 32.10
CA GLY A 34 -13.34 -23.05 33.51
C GLY A 34 -13.27 -24.36 34.31
N HIS A 35 -12.85 -25.46 33.69
CA HIS A 35 -12.57 -26.75 34.31
C HIS A 35 -11.27 -27.35 33.77
N ALA A 36 -10.77 -28.41 34.42
CA ALA A 36 -9.60 -29.18 33.99
C ALA A 36 -9.93 -30.55 33.36
N ILE A 37 -11.22 -30.76 33.03
CA ILE A 37 -11.70 -31.99 32.39
C ILE A 37 -11.47 -31.87 30.89
N ASP A 38 -10.92 -32.92 30.28
CA ASP A 38 -10.76 -33.04 28.84
C ASP A 38 -12.11 -32.95 28.13
N SER A 39 -12.14 -32.30 26.96
CA SER A 39 -13.37 -32.16 26.18
C SER A 39 -13.17 -32.70 24.78
N GLY A 40 -13.78 -33.83 24.46
CA GLY A 40 -13.77 -34.36 23.09
C GLY A 40 -14.70 -33.62 22.12
N ARG A 41 -15.39 -32.57 22.59
CA ARG A 41 -16.35 -31.79 21.80
C ARG A 41 -15.95 -30.31 21.78
N PRO A 42 -16.09 -29.62 20.63
CA PRO A 42 -15.90 -28.17 20.57
C PRO A 42 -16.80 -27.46 21.58
N ALA A 43 -16.20 -26.69 22.48
CA ALA A 43 -16.92 -25.87 23.45
C ALA A 43 -16.38 -24.44 23.46
N ALA A 44 -17.25 -23.48 23.77
CA ALA A 44 -16.90 -22.07 23.76
C ALA A 44 -15.86 -21.75 24.86
N VAL A 45 -14.86 -20.96 24.49
CA VAL A 45 -13.84 -20.48 25.42
C VAL A 45 -14.41 -19.40 26.35
N SER A 46 -14.05 -19.46 27.64
CA SER A 46 -14.56 -18.57 28.69
C SER A 46 -13.51 -17.57 29.20
N LEU A 47 -13.96 -16.36 29.55
CA LEU A 47 -13.15 -15.33 30.20
C LEU A 47 -13.31 -15.32 31.72
N ALA A 48 -12.26 -14.91 32.43
CA ALA A 48 -12.37 -14.51 33.83
C ALA A 48 -13.32 -13.30 33.99
N SER A 49 -14.15 -13.30 35.05
CA SER A 49 -15.10 -12.22 35.34
C SER A 49 -14.39 -10.88 35.57
N GLY A 50 -14.83 -9.81 34.90
CA GLY A 50 -14.31 -8.44 35.08
C GLY A 50 -13.72 -7.76 33.82
N ILE A 51 -13.74 -8.44 32.67
CA ILE A 51 -13.27 -7.89 31.39
C ILE A 51 -14.48 -7.30 30.63
N SER A 52 -14.81 -6.04 30.88
CA SER A 52 -15.86 -5.30 30.16
C SER A 52 -15.26 -4.29 29.18
N ASP A 53 -15.67 -4.37 27.91
CA ASP A 53 -15.60 -3.36 26.83
C ASP A 53 -14.45 -2.35 26.88
N CYS A 54 -13.40 -2.63 26.12
CA CYS A 54 -12.34 -1.67 25.81
C CYS A 54 -12.38 -1.23 24.34
N THR A 55 -13.54 -0.80 23.84
CA THR A 55 -13.60 0.00 22.61
C THR A 55 -14.68 1.08 22.65
N SER A 56 -14.28 2.29 23.04
CA SER A 56 -14.98 3.52 22.63
C SER A 56 -14.00 4.70 22.63
N GLY A 57 -14.04 5.49 21.55
CA GLY A 57 -13.24 6.70 21.39
C GLY A 57 -13.78 7.55 20.24
N ILE A 58 -14.65 8.50 20.58
CA ILE A 58 -15.37 9.48 19.75
C ILE A 58 -14.53 10.75 19.58
N ILE A 59 -14.59 11.46 18.43
CA ILE A 59 -14.51 12.94 18.38
C ILE A 59 -15.49 13.50 17.34
N SER A 60 -16.26 14.51 17.75
CA SER A 60 -17.19 15.38 17.02
C SER A 60 -16.70 16.84 17.02
N ASN A 61 -16.90 17.61 15.95
CA ASN A 61 -17.60 18.92 15.98
C ASN A 61 -17.71 19.60 14.60
N THR A 62 -18.90 20.14 14.35
CA THR A 62 -19.38 21.18 13.42
C THR A 62 -18.86 22.59 13.85
N ASP A 63 -18.92 23.74 13.15
CA ASP A 63 -19.87 24.31 12.18
C ASP A 63 -19.38 25.69 11.62
N LEU A 64 -20.06 26.17 10.57
CA LEU A 64 -20.42 27.58 10.20
C LEU A 64 -19.62 28.49 9.22
N GLU A 65 -20.40 29.43 8.63
CA GLU A 65 -20.40 29.99 7.27
C GLU A 65 -20.26 31.55 7.18
N ALA A 66 -19.88 32.06 5.98
CA ALA A 66 -20.44 33.22 5.21
C ALA A 66 -20.00 34.73 5.33
N LYS A 67 -19.75 35.32 4.11
CA LYS A 67 -20.19 36.63 3.50
C LYS A 67 -19.29 37.91 3.31
N LEU A 68 -19.08 38.24 2.01
CA LEU A 68 -19.32 39.47 1.16
C LEU A 68 -18.68 40.90 1.35
N GLU A 69 -18.06 41.37 0.22
CA GLU A 69 -18.15 42.65 -0.59
C GLU A 69 -17.55 44.07 -0.25
N SER A 70 -16.68 44.54 -1.18
CA SER A 70 -16.45 45.82 -1.93
C SER A 70 -16.49 47.26 -1.33
N THR A 71 -15.59 48.16 -1.80
CA THR A 71 -15.85 49.61 -2.14
C THR A 71 -14.69 50.33 -2.91
N SER A 72 -15.00 51.49 -3.52
CA SER A 72 -14.35 52.22 -4.66
C SER A 72 -13.95 53.72 -4.41
N GLY A 73 -13.14 54.33 -5.30
CA GLY A 73 -12.99 55.79 -5.62
C GLY A 73 -12.07 56.63 -4.70
N ASP A 74 -11.33 57.71 -5.04
CA ASP A 74 -11.14 58.59 -6.22
C ASP A 74 -9.77 59.33 -6.12
N VAL A 75 -9.27 59.90 -7.23
CA VAL A 75 -7.98 60.64 -7.38
C VAL A 75 -8.20 62.15 -7.57
N LEU A 76 -7.33 62.99 -6.98
CA LEU A 76 -7.28 64.46 -7.16
C LEU A 76 -6.06 64.91 -8.01
N ASP A 77 -6.31 65.92 -8.85
CA ASP A 77 -5.42 66.56 -9.84
C ASP A 77 -4.66 67.80 -9.27
N MET A 78 -3.59 68.25 -9.96
CA MET A 78 -3.24 69.68 -10.22
C MET A 78 -1.94 69.89 -11.07
N SER A 79 -2.11 70.17 -12.38
CA SER A 79 -1.62 71.26 -13.28
C SER A 79 -0.13 71.72 -13.48
N SER A 80 0.31 71.91 -14.76
CA SER A 80 0.56 73.24 -15.44
C SER A 80 1.24 73.22 -16.87
N GLY A 81 0.60 73.89 -17.86
CA GLY A 81 1.17 74.45 -19.14
C GLY A 81 0.70 73.87 -20.50
N GLN A 82 -0.22 74.51 -21.26
CA GLN A 82 -0.70 74.05 -22.62
C GLN A 82 -1.13 75.20 -23.58
N THR A 83 -0.90 75.05 -24.91
CA THR A 83 -1.38 75.92 -26.03
C THR A 83 -2.41 75.18 -26.93
N SER A 84 -3.61 75.68 -27.26
CA SER A 84 -4.67 74.89 -27.95
C SER A 84 -4.98 75.24 -29.43
N VAL A 85 -5.22 74.25 -30.30
CA VAL A 85 -5.57 74.31 -31.74
C VAL A 85 -6.82 73.45 -32.02
N SER A 86 -7.86 74.01 -32.67
CA SER A 86 -9.12 73.29 -32.98
C SER A 86 -9.59 73.50 -34.43
N THR A 87 -9.91 72.44 -35.18
CA THR A 87 -10.35 72.50 -36.60
C THR A 87 -11.38 71.42 -36.97
N SER A 88 -12.23 71.64 -37.99
CA SER A 88 -13.22 70.65 -38.49
C SER A 88 -13.21 70.54 -40.01
N GLY A 89 -13.38 69.34 -40.59
CA GLY A 89 -13.45 69.09 -42.03
C GLY A 89 -12.26 68.27 -42.57
N GLN A 90 -11.74 68.62 -43.76
CA GLN A 90 -10.43 68.16 -44.22
C GLN A 90 -9.33 69.06 -43.63
N ALA A 91 -8.47 68.53 -42.77
CA ALA A 91 -7.47 69.34 -42.06
C ALA A 91 -6.11 68.63 -41.94
N SER A 92 -5.01 69.37 -42.07
CA SER A 92 -3.64 68.93 -41.78
C SER A 92 -3.02 69.82 -40.71
N VAL A 93 -2.72 69.27 -39.53
CA VAL A 93 -2.22 70.00 -38.35
C VAL A 93 -0.82 69.52 -37.98
N SER A 94 0.16 70.43 -37.98
CA SER A 94 1.55 70.17 -37.55
C SER A 94 1.97 71.15 -36.46
N THR A 95 2.28 70.68 -35.24
CA THR A 95 2.69 71.55 -34.11
C THR A 95 3.81 70.93 -33.28
N SER A 96 4.58 71.77 -32.58
CA SER A 96 5.65 71.35 -31.66
C SER A 96 5.63 72.15 -30.36
N GLY A 97 5.93 71.54 -29.21
CA GLY A 97 6.00 72.20 -27.90
C GLY A 97 4.95 71.67 -26.90
N GLN A 98 4.46 72.53 -25.99
CA GLN A 98 3.31 72.23 -25.11
C GLN A 98 2.00 72.57 -25.82
N THR A 99 1.32 71.60 -26.46
CA THR A 99 0.14 71.90 -27.31
C THR A 99 -1.05 70.94 -27.16
N SER A 100 -2.26 71.41 -27.42
CA SER A 100 -3.52 70.65 -27.43
C SER A 100 -4.16 70.78 -28.80
N VAL A 101 -4.48 69.68 -29.48
CA VAL A 101 -5.01 69.64 -30.85
C VAL A 101 -6.35 68.91 -30.86
N SER A 102 -7.41 69.54 -31.38
CA SER A 102 -8.76 68.96 -31.50
C SER A 102 -9.26 69.01 -32.95
N THR A 103 -9.54 67.85 -33.56
CA THR A 103 -10.00 67.80 -34.97
C THR A 103 -11.19 66.87 -35.21
N SER A 104 -12.12 67.23 -36.09
CA SER A 104 -13.21 66.33 -36.55
C SER A 104 -13.26 66.23 -38.08
N GLY A 105 -13.56 65.04 -38.62
CA GLY A 105 -13.69 64.80 -40.07
C GLY A 105 -12.57 63.92 -40.65
N GLN A 106 -11.97 64.35 -41.77
CA GLN A 106 -10.84 63.67 -42.40
C GLN A 106 -9.55 64.44 -42.09
N ALA A 107 -8.75 63.98 -41.14
CA ALA A 107 -7.64 64.79 -40.60
C ALA A 107 -6.30 64.04 -40.54
N SER A 108 -5.22 64.76 -40.81
CA SER A 108 -3.84 64.33 -40.53
C SER A 108 -3.22 65.22 -39.45
N VAL A 109 -2.78 64.62 -38.34
CA VAL A 109 -2.21 65.34 -37.19
C VAL A 109 -0.78 64.85 -36.93
N SER A 110 0.17 65.77 -36.89
CA SER A 110 1.58 65.51 -36.58
C SER A 110 2.05 66.41 -35.43
N THR A 111 2.44 65.85 -34.28
CA THR A 111 2.88 66.64 -33.12
C THR A 111 4.20 66.17 -32.51
N SER A 112 4.98 67.10 -31.94
CA SER A 112 6.17 66.80 -31.14
C SER A 112 6.22 67.59 -29.83
N GLY A 113 6.67 66.98 -28.73
CA GLY A 113 6.79 67.65 -27.42
C GLY A 113 5.78 67.15 -26.37
N GLN A 114 5.22 68.04 -25.55
CA GLN A 114 4.20 67.73 -24.55
C GLN A 114 2.81 68.01 -25.14
N THR A 115 2.12 67.01 -25.68
CA THR A 115 0.91 67.28 -26.49
C THR A 115 -0.33 66.45 -26.18
N SER A 116 -1.51 67.07 -26.18
CA SER A 116 -2.81 66.40 -26.13
C SER A 116 -3.49 66.43 -27.50
N VAL A 117 -3.92 65.29 -28.04
CA VAL A 117 -4.57 65.18 -29.36
C VAL A 117 -5.94 64.53 -29.20
N SER A 118 -7.01 65.17 -29.65
CA SER A 118 -8.38 64.63 -29.68
C SER A 118 -8.94 64.65 -31.10
N THR A 119 -9.26 63.48 -31.67
CA THR A 119 -9.79 63.39 -33.04
C THR A 119 -11.06 62.55 -33.17
N SER A 120 -11.92 62.88 -34.14
CA SER A 120 -13.07 62.05 -34.52
C SER A 120 -13.23 61.96 -36.04
N GLY A 121 -13.59 60.78 -36.56
CA GLY A 121 -13.81 60.53 -38.00
C GLY A 121 -12.77 59.59 -38.63
N GLN A 122 -12.26 59.94 -39.81
CA GLN A 122 -11.21 59.17 -40.51
C GLN A 122 -9.88 59.92 -40.35
N THR A 123 -8.99 59.45 -39.47
CA THR A 123 -7.81 60.23 -39.08
C THR A 123 -6.49 59.47 -39.11
N SER A 124 -5.42 60.19 -39.42
CA SER A 124 -4.04 59.73 -39.30
C SER A 124 -3.29 60.58 -38.26
N VAL A 125 -2.75 59.97 -37.22
CA VAL A 125 -2.11 60.65 -36.09
C VAL A 125 -0.67 60.19 -35.94
N SER A 126 0.29 61.12 -35.92
CA SER A 126 1.71 60.86 -35.69
C SER A 126 2.23 61.74 -34.55
N THR A 127 2.67 61.14 -33.45
CA THR A 127 3.15 61.92 -32.28
C THR A 127 4.53 61.47 -31.80
N SER A 128 5.29 62.42 -31.25
CA SER A 128 6.60 62.17 -30.60
C SER A 128 6.75 62.98 -29.31
N GLY A 129 7.32 62.40 -28.25
CA GLY A 129 7.53 63.07 -26.96
C GLY A 129 6.57 62.57 -25.87
N GLN A 130 6.05 63.47 -25.02
CA GLN A 130 5.12 63.15 -23.94
C GLN A 130 3.69 63.48 -24.39
N THR A 131 2.88 62.48 -24.76
CA THR A 131 1.62 62.73 -25.48
C THR A 131 0.40 62.00 -24.93
N SER A 132 -0.77 62.63 -25.02
CA SER A 132 -2.07 62.00 -24.76
C SER A 132 -2.92 62.04 -26.01
N VAL A 133 -3.42 60.90 -26.49
CA VAL A 133 -4.17 60.80 -27.75
C VAL A 133 -5.53 60.15 -27.51
N PHE A 134 -6.61 60.84 -27.89
CA PHE A 134 -8.00 60.38 -27.80
C PHE A 134 -8.63 60.34 -29.20
N THR A 135 -9.02 59.18 -29.71
CA THR A 135 -9.65 59.10 -31.04
C THR A 135 -10.94 58.29 -31.08
N SER A 136 -11.87 58.67 -31.97
CA SER A 136 -13.05 57.87 -32.30
C SER A 136 -13.26 57.74 -33.82
N GLY A 137 -13.59 56.54 -34.30
CA GLY A 137 -13.84 56.26 -35.72
C GLY A 137 -12.78 55.37 -36.39
N LYS A 138 -12.41 55.69 -37.64
CA LYS A 138 -11.37 54.97 -38.41
C LYS A 138 -10.03 55.68 -38.22
N THR A 139 -9.11 55.10 -37.46
CA THR A 139 -7.85 55.75 -37.08
C THR A 139 -6.62 54.94 -37.49
N SER A 140 -5.62 55.59 -38.09
CA SER A 140 -4.25 55.07 -38.17
C SER A 140 -3.31 55.92 -37.31
N MET A 141 -2.44 55.29 -36.52
CA MET A 141 -1.59 56.02 -35.57
C MET A 141 -0.16 55.50 -35.49
N SER A 142 0.79 56.43 -35.33
CA SER A 142 2.19 56.18 -34.98
C SER A 142 2.59 57.04 -33.79
N THR A 143 3.05 56.45 -32.68
CA THR A 143 3.51 57.20 -31.50
C THR A 143 4.90 56.77 -31.06
N SER A 144 5.70 57.74 -30.62
CA SER A 144 7.05 57.51 -30.06
C SER A 144 7.29 58.33 -28.80
N GLY A 145 7.92 57.74 -27.78
CA GLY A 145 8.22 58.41 -26.51
C GLY A 145 7.32 57.95 -25.36
N GLN A 146 6.83 58.87 -24.55
CA GLN A 146 5.92 58.60 -23.43
C GLN A 146 4.49 58.93 -23.86
N ALA A 147 3.61 57.95 -24.03
CA ALA A 147 2.27 58.18 -24.58
C ALA A 147 1.14 57.52 -23.76
N SER A 148 -0.02 58.19 -23.72
CA SER A 148 -1.29 57.62 -23.25
C SER A 148 -2.32 57.68 -24.37
N VAL A 149 -2.76 56.54 -24.85
CA VAL A 149 -3.64 56.39 -26.01
C VAL A 149 -4.99 55.82 -25.57
N SER A 150 -6.08 56.47 -25.96
CA SER A 150 -7.46 56.01 -25.76
C SER A 150 -8.23 56.07 -27.07
N THR A 151 -8.65 54.94 -27.64
CA THR A 151 -9.38 54.91 -28.92
C THR A 151 -10.67 54.08 -28.90
N SER A 152 -11.62 54.43 -29.76
CA SER A 152 -12.83 53.63 -30.02
C SER A 152 -13.10 53.52 -31.52
N GLY A 153 -13.49 52.33 -31.99
CA GLY A 153 -13.82 52.08 -33.39
C GLY A 153 -12.82 51.17 -34.11
N GLN A 154 -12.50 51.48 -35.37
CA GLN A 154 -11.56 50.71 -36.19
C GLN A 154 -10.18 51.38 -36.14
N THR A 155 -9.22 50.75 -35.47
CA THR A 155 -7.91 51.36 -35.18
C THR A 155 -6.76 50.48 -35.68
N SER A 156 -5.78 51.09 -36.36
CA SER A 156 -4.45 50.52 -36.60
C SER A 156 -3.38 51.39 -35.94
N MET A 157 -2.45 50.78 -35.19
CA MET A 157 -1.47 51.54 -34.40
C MET A 157 -0.08 50.89 -34.33
N SER A 158 0.95 51.73 -34.42
CA SER A 158 2.33 51.38 -34.06
C SER A 158 2.84 52.32 -32.96
N THR A 159 3.38 51.78 -31.87
CA THR A 159 3.93 52.59 -30.77
C THR A 159 5.34 52.13 -30.38
N SER A 160 6.15 53.08 -29.92
CA SER A 160 7.50 52.82 -29.38
C SER A 160 7.77 53.66 -28.12
N GLY A 161 8.39 53.06 -27.11
CA GLY A 161 8.72 53.73 -25.84
C GLY A 161 7.84 53.32 -24.67
N LEU A 162 7.45 54.29 -23.83
CA LEU A 162 6.59 54.11 -22.65
C LEU A 162 5.14 54.43 -23.02
N THR A 163 4.35 53.45 -23.46
CA THR A 163 3.02 53.73 -24.04
C THR A 163 1.90 52.94 -23.38
N SER A 164 0.98 53.65 -22.72
CA SER A 164 -0.28 53.09 -22.21
C SER A 164 -1.38 53.15 -23.26
N VAL A 165 -2.08 52.05 -23.48
CA VAL A 165 -3.10 51.92 -24.52
C VAL A 165 -4.42 51.42 -23.93
N PHE A 166 -5.51 52.12 -24.24
CA PHE A 166 -6.89 51.71 -23.96
C PHE A 166 -7.70 51.74 -25.26
N THR A 167 -8.21 50.60 -25.74
CA THR A 167 -9.03 50.57 -26.96
C THR A 167 -10.31 49.77 -26.82
N SER A 168 -11.34 50.13 -27.60
CA SER A 168 -12.53 49.31 -27.80
C SER A 168 -12.91 49.24 -29.28
N GLY A 169 -13.30 48.06 -29.76
CA GLY A 169 -13.74 47.83 -31.14
C GLY A 169 -12.81 46.91 -31.94
N GLN A 170 -12.64 47.20 -33.24
CA GLN A 170 -11.73 46.46 -34.13
C GLN A 170 -10.33 47.09 -34.07
N THR A 171 -9.36 46.41 -33.47
CA THR A 171 -8.01 46.98 -33.25
C THR A 171 -6.91 46.08 -33.77
N SER A 172 -5.94 46.65 -34.47
CA SER A 172 -4.64 46.03 -34.79
C SER A 172 -3.50 46.91 -34.24
N MET A 173 -2.62 46.33 -33.44
CA MET A 173 -1.59 47.07 -32.72
C MET A 173 -0.24 46.35 -32.72
N SER A 174 0.83 47.13 -32.91
CA SER A 174 2.21 46.74 -32.67
C SER A 174 2.90 47.72 -31.72
N THR A 175 3.47 47.23 -30.62
CA THR A 175 4.16 48.05 -29.63
C THR A 175 5.57 47.53 -29.34
N SER A 176 6.50 48.44 -29.06
CA SER A 176 7.86 48.12 -28.62
C SER A 176 8.24 48.96 -27.40
N GLY A 177 8.85 48.36 -26.38
CA GLY A 177 9.24 49.06 -25.15
C GLY A 177 8.41 48.64 -23.93
N GLN A 178 7.99 49.62 -23.11
CA GLN A 178 7.14 49.38 -21.93
C GLN A 178 5.69 49.71 -22.27
N ALA A 179 4.82 48.70 -22.35
CA ALA A 179 3.47 48.87 -22.89
C ALA A 179 2.39 48.18 -22.04
N PRO A 180 1.68 48.93 -21.16
CA PRO A 180 0.41 48.49 -20.64
C PRO A 180 -0.70 48.67 -21.69
N VAL A 181 -1.33 47.57 -22.09
CA VAL A 181 -2.35 47.49 -23.14
C VAL A 181 -3.63 46.91 -22.56
N SER A 182 -4.74 47.64 -22.69
CA SER A 182 -6.08 47.21 -22.28
C SER A 182 -7.05 47.35 -23.45
N THR A 183 -7.59 46.25 -23.98
CA THR A 183 -8.48 46.30 -25.17
C THR A 183 -9.72 45.43 -25.05
N SER A 184 -10.84 45.86 -25.62
CA SER A 184 -12.06 45.03 -25.74
C SER A 184 -12.58 44.96 -27.18
N GLY A 185 -13.13 43.81 -27.58
CA GLY A 185 -13.73 43.59 -28.90
C GLY A 185 -12.96 42.59 -29.77
N GLN A 186 -12.76 42.93 -31.05
CA GLN A 186 -12.02 42.09 -32.00
C GLN A 186 -10.60 42.66 -32.17
N THR A 187 -9.61 42.01 -31.57
CA THR A 187 -8.27 42.63 -31.44
C THR A 187 -7.11 41.73 -31.83
N SER A 188 -6.07 42.36 -32.38
CA SER A 188 -4.74 41.78 -32.62
C SER A 188 -3.68 42.66 -31.98
N VAL A 189 -2.98 42.13 -30.98
CA VAL A 189 -1.97 42.84 -30.19
C VAL A 189 -0.61 42.15 -30.37
N SER A 190 0.38 42.89 -30.86
CA SER A 190 1.79 42.45 -30.90
C SER A 190 2.64 43.35 -30.03
N THR A 191 3.39 42.77 -29.08
CA THR A 191 4.28 43.53 -28.18
C THR A 191 5.67 42.92 -28.11
N SER A 192 6.68 43.77 -27.94
CA SER A 192 8.08 43.37 -27.67
C SER A 192 8.66 44.22 -26.55
N GLY A 193 9.37 43.58 -25.61
CA GLY A 193 9.95 44.24 -24.43
C GLY A 193 9.22 43.91 -23.13
N GLN A 194 8.86 44.94 -22.36
CA GLN A 194 8.17 44.80 -21.07
C GLN A 194 6.68 45.16 -21.23
N ALA A 195 5.78 44.18 -21.20
CA ALA A 195 4.36 44.42 -21.53
C ALA A 195 3.39 43.88 -20.47
N SER A 196 2.28 44.58 -20.28
CA SER A 196 1.12 44.06 -19.55
C SER A 196 -0.13 44.17 -20.43
N VAL A 197 -0.62 43.05 -20.93
CA VAL A 197 -1.72 42.98 -21.91
C VAL A 197 -2.97 42.43 -21.24
N SER A 198 -4.06 43.19 -21.22
CA SER A 198 -5.38 42.78 -20.73
C SER A 198 -6.41 42.90 -21.85
N THR A 199 -7.02 41.79 -22.28
CA THR A 199 -7.97 41.82 -23.41
C THR A 199 -9.24 41.02 -23.15
N SER A 200 -10.39 41.50 -23.64
CA SER A 200 -11.65 40.74 -23.64
C SER A 200 -12.30 40.69 -25.02
N GLY A 201 -12.90 39.55 -25.37
CA GLY A 201 -13.63 39.35 -26.64
C GLY A 201 -12.97 38.32 -27.56
N GLN A 202 -12.87 38.64 -28.86
CA GLN A 202 -12.24 37.78 -29.87
C GLN A 202 -10.82 38.31 -30.16
N THR A 203 -9.80 37.70 -29.57
CA THR A 203 -8.47 38.33 -29.50
C THR A 203 -7.32 37.43 -29.93
N SER A 204 -6.27 38.06 -30.46
CA SER A 204 -5.00 37.45 -30.82
C SER A 204 -3.87 38.27 -30.19
N VAL A 205 -3.07 37.64 -29.32
CA VAL A 205 -2.01 38.29 -28.56
C VAL A 205 -0.69 37.60 -28.84
N SER A 206 0.30 38.37 -29.31
CA SER A 206 1.67 37.94 -29.56
C SER A 206 2.63 38.79 -28.73
N THR A 207 3.40 38.20 -27.81
CA THR A 207 4.35 38.94 -26.98
C THR A 207 5.73 38.29 -26.96
N SER A 208 6.78 39.10 -26.87
CA SER A 208 8.17 38.64 -26.69
C SER A 208 8.88 39.47 -25.64
N GLY A 209 9.63 38.82 -24.75
CA GLY A 209 10.35 39.48 -23.65
C GLY A 209 9.74 39.19 -22.28
N GLN A 210 9.54 40.23 -21.46
CA GLN A 210 8.96 40.14 -20.13
C GLN A 210 7.49 40.58 -20.20
N ALA A 211 6.53 39.65 -20.05
CA ALA A 211 5.12 39.98 -20.28
C ALA A 211 4.14 39.36 -19.29
N SER A 212 3.10 40.11 -18.91
CA SER A 212 1.90 39.59 -18.25
C SER A 212 0.70 39.70 -19.17
N VAL A 213 0.04 38.59 -19.50
CA VAL A 213 -1.08 38.52 -20.43
C VAL A 213 -2.32 37.99 -19.70
N SER A 214 -3.40 38.77 -19.68
CA SER A 214 -4.69 38.41 -19.10
C SER A 214 -5.78 38.50 -20.17
N THR A 215 -6.40 37.39 -20.53
CA THR A 215 -7.42 37.38 -21.59
C THR A 215 -8.72 36.67 -21.19
N SER A 216 -9.85 37.13 -21.72
CA SER A 216 -11.15 36.46 -21.56
C SER A 216 -11.94 36.42 -22.87
N GLY A 217 -12.63 35.31 -23.14
CA GLY A 217 -13.45 35.10 -24.33
C GLY A 217 -12.86 34.07 -25.29
N GLN A 218 -12.90 34.35 -26.60
CA GLN A 218 -12.35 33.49 -27.65
C GLN A 218 -10.96 34.00 -28.06
N THR A 219 -9.90 33.39 -27.54
CA THR A 219 -8.56 34.02 -27.60
C THR A 219 -7.46 33.09 -28.07
N SER A 220 -6.47 33.66 -28.73
CA SER A 220 -5.20 33.01 -29.11
C SER A 220 -4.03 33.79 -28.54
N VAL A 221 -3.18 33.13 -27.77
CA VAL A 221 -2.05 33.74 -27.06
C VAL A 221 -0.77 33.04 -27.47
N SER A 222 0.20 33.80 -27.99
CA SER A 222 1.54 33.34 -28.34
C SER A 222 2.57 34.18 -27.58
N THR A 223 3.40 33.55 -26.73
CA THR A 223 4.40 34.29 -25.96
C THR A 223 5.79 33.63 -25.96
N SER A 224 6.85 34.43 -25.92
CA SER A 224 8.22 33.96 -25.75
C SER A 224 8.99 34.81 -24.72
N GLY A 225 9.81 34.16 -23.90
CA GLY A 225 10.63 34.82 -22.88
C GLY A 225 10.18 34.52 -21.45
N GLN A 226 10.11 35.55 -20.60
CA GLN A 226 9.69 35.44 -19.20
C GLN A 226 8.24 35.93 -19.08
N THR A 227 7.26 35.03 -19.05
CA THR A 227 5.85 35.42 -19.19
C THR A 227 4.91 34.82 -18.15
N SER A 228 3.85 35.57 -17.84
CA SER A 228 2.70 35.11 -17.06
C SER A 228 1.44 35.24 -17.90
N VAL A 229 0.71 34.14 -18.10
CA VAL A 229 -0.47 34.07 -18.95
C VAL A 229 -1.66 33.59 -18.11
N SER A 230 -2.73 34.38 -18.06
CA SER A 230 -3.99 34.05 -17.39
C SER A 230 -5.13 34.15 -18.40
N THR A 231 -5.81 33.04 -18.71
CA THR A 231 -6.89 33.03 -19.71
C THR A 231 -8.18 32.39 -19.18
N SER A 232 -9.32 32.89 -19.64
CA SER A 232 -10.63 32.29 -19.37
C SER A 232 -11.51 32.22 -20.63
N GLY A 233 -12.27 31.14 -20.80
CA GLY A 233 -13.16 30.92 -21.94
C GLY A 233 -12.65 29.88 -22.94
N GLN A 234 -12.78 30.15 -24.24
CA GLN A 234 -12.32 29.26 -25.31
C GLN A 234 -10.97 29.74 -25.82
N THR A 235 -9.87 29.10 -25.39
CA THR A 235 -8.53 29.69 -25.59
C THR A 235 -7.48 28.72 -26.12
N SER A 236 -6.58 29.24 -26.97
CA SER A 236 -5.35 28.56 -27.38
C SER A 236 -4.14 29.33 -26.86
N VAL A 237 -3.26 28.65 -26.14
CA VAL A 237 -2.08 29.24 -25.50
C VAL A 237 -0.84 28.52 -26.01
N SER A 238 0.09 29.25 -26.61
CA SER A 238 1.40 28.77 -27.04
C SER A 238 2.48 29.60 -26.36
N THR A 239 3.36 28.97 -25.58
CA THR A 239 4.42 29.71 -24.85
C THR A 239 5.78 29.02 -24.94
N SER A 240 6.85 29.81 -24.92
CA SER A 240 8.23 29.30 -24.88
C SER A 240 9.10 30.11 -23.92
N GLY A 241 10.00 29.46 -23.17
CA GLY A 241 10.91 30.12 -22.23
C GLY A 241 10.61 29.79 -20.77
N GLN A 242 10.55 30.82 -19.90
CA GLN A 242 10.21 30.69 -18.48
C GLN A 242 8.80 31.24 -18.26
N THR A 243 7.80 30.38 -18.07
CA THR A 243 6.40 30.77 -18.18
C THR A 243 5.53 30.28 -17.02
N SER A 244 4.56 31.10 -16.64
CA SER A 244 3.48 30.74 -15.72
C SER A 244 2.15 30.82 -16.45
N VAL A 245 1.39 29.73 -16.50
CA VAL A 245 0.14 29.64 -17.27
C VAL A 245 -1.02 29.24 -16.35
N SER A 246 -2.06 30.06 -16.30
CA SER A 246 -3.30 29.81 -15.57
C SER A 246 -4.48 29.85 -16.53
N THR A 247 -5.21 28.75 -16.70
CA THR A 247 -6.34 28.70 -17.64
C THR A 247 -7.63 28.16 -17.01
N SER A 248 -8.77 28.68 -17.45
CA SER A 248 -10.09 28.17 -17.12
C SER A 248 -11.03 28.10 -18.33
N GLY A 249 -11.85 27.05 -18.42
CA GLY A 249 -12.81 26.86 -19.52
C GLY A 249 -12.38 25.78 -20.52
N GLN A 250 -12.57 26.04 -21.81
CA GLN A 250 -12.21 25.12 -22.90
C GLN A 250 -10.88 25.54 -23.52
N THR A 251 -9.79 24.85 -23.20
CA THR A 251 -8.43 25.35 -23.50
C THR A 251 -7.51 24.34 -24.17
N SER A 252 -6.62 24.85 -25.03
CA SER A 252 -5.50 24.10 -25.62
C SER A 252 -4.20 24.81 -25.28
N VAL A 253 -3.28 24.12 -24.60
CA VAL A 253 -2.05 24.73 -24.10
C VAL A 253 -0.83 23.98 -24.62
N PHE A 254 0.06 24.70 -25.31
CA PHE A 254 1.34 24.22 -25.84
C PHE A 254 2.46 25.00 -25.17
N THR A 255 3.38 24.34 -24.48
CA THR A 255 4.54 25.04 -23.86
C THR A 255 5.86 24.33 -24.09
N SER A 256 6.94 25.10 -24.16
CA SER A 256 8.32 24.59 -24.16
C SER A 256 9.21 25.40 -23.21
N GLY A 257 10.07 24.70 -22.44
CA GLY A 257 11.01 25.34 -21.51
C GLY A 257 10.68 25.07 -20.04
N LYS A 258 10.80 26.10 -19.19
CA LYS A 258 10.49 26.04 -17.75
C LYS A 258 9.08 26.57 -17.51
N THR A 259 8.13 25.70 -17.21
CA THR A 259 6.70 26.05 -17.15
C THR A 259 6.09 25.70 -15.79
N SER A 260 5.36 26.64 -15.18
CA SER A 260 4.43 26.38 -14.07
C SER A 260 2.99 26.55 -14.55
N MET A 261 2.11 25.57 -14.33
CA MET A 261 0.76 25.61 -14.90
C MET A 261 -0.35 25.26 -13.90
N SER A 262 -1.48 25.99 -14.00
CA SER A 262 -2.75 25.64 -13.37
C SER A 262 -3.85 25.65 -14.42
N THR A 263 -4.57 24.54 -14.61
CA THR A 263 -5.68 24.46 -15.58
C THR A 263 -6.94 23.92 -14.92
N SER A 264 -8.08 24.53 -15.23
CA SER A 264 -9.40 24.07 -14.77
C SER A 264 -10.41 24.00 -15.91
N GLY A 265 -11.27 22.98 -15.91
CA GLY A 265 -12.31 22.79 -16.92
C GLY A 265 -11.96 21.70 -17.94
N GLN A 266 -12.23 21.98 -19.22
CA GLN A 266 -11.94 21.06 -20.33
C GLN A 266 -10.65 21.50 -21.03
N ALA A 267 -9.56 20.77 -20.83
CA ALA A 267 -8.25 21.18 -21.32
C ALA A 267 -7.50 20.08 -22.08
N SER A 268 -6.73 20.50 -23.09
CA SER A 268 -5.68 19.68 -23.70
C SER A 268 -4.35 20.38 -23.48
N VAL A 269 -3.39 19.66 -22.90
CA VAL A 269 -2.10 20.24 -22.52
C VAL A 269 -0.98 19.41 -23.12
N SER A 270 -0.07 20.09 -23.83
CA SER A 270 1.13 19.51 -24.44
C SER A 270 2.37 20.31 -24.03
N THR A 271 3.29 19.69 -23.30
CA THR A 271 4.49 20.39 -22.80
C THR A 271 5.79 19.64 -23.08
N SER A 272 6.89 20.39 -23.22
CA SER A 272 8.25 19.84 -23.29
C SER A 272 9.21 20.65 -22.41
N GLY A 273 10.07 19.96 -21.65
CA GLY A 273 11.06 20.60 -20.78
C GLY A 273 10.83 20.34 -19.29
N GLN A 274 11.00 21.38 -18.46
CA GLN A 274 10.82 21.32 -17.01
C GLN A 274 9.44 21.90 -16.65
N THR A 275 8.51 21.05 -16.23
CA THR A 275 7.11 21.41 -16.03
C THR A 275 6.61 21.06 -14.63
N SER A 276 5.94 21.99 -13.96
CA SER A 276 5.13 21.75 -12.77
C SER A 276 3.68 22.11 -13.04
N MET A 277 2.74 21.20 -12.82
CA MET A 277 1.33 21.39 -13.21
C MET A 277 0.33 20.91 -12.16
N SER A 278 -0.74 21.69 -11.99
CA SER A 278 -1.96 21.30 -11.27
C SER A 278 -3.17 21.41 -12.19
N THR A 279 -3.91 20.33 -12.39
CA THR A 279 -5.10 20.32 -13.25
C THR A 279 -6.35 19.84 -12.52
N SER A 280 -7.51 20.40 -12.88
CA SER A 280 -8.81 19.94 -12.39
C SER A 280 -9.85 19.87 -13.51
N GLY A 281 -10.72 18.87 -13.46
CA GLY A 281 -11.79 18.65 -14.45
C GLY A 281 -11.45 17.59 -15.50
N LEU A 282 -11.81 17.85 -16.76
CA LEU A 282 -11.58 16.97 -17.92
C LEU A 282 -10.31 17.41 -18.65
N THR A 283 -9.16 16.89 -18.23
CA THR A 283 -7.87 17.37 -18.76
C THR A 283 -7.03 16.23 -19.34
N SER A 284 -6.73 16.32 -20.64
CA SER A 284 -5.78 15.43 -21.32
C SER A 284 -4.39 16.04 -21.29
N VAL A 285 -3.39 15.29 -20.81
CA VAL A 285 -2.02 15.79 -20.71
C VAL A 285 -1.01 14.91 -21.45
N PHE A 286 -0.19 15.55 -22.27
CA PHE A 286 0.96 14.99 -22.96
C PHE A 286 2.22 15.77 -22.57
N THR A 287 3.24 15.10 -22.04
CA THR A 287 4.48 15.79 -21.63
C THR A 287 5.72 14.94 -21.85
N SER A 288 6.84 15.62 -22.12
CA SER A 288 8.17 15.02 -22.21
C SER A 288 9.20 15.85 -21.44
N GLY A 289 10.08 15.19 -20.69
CA GLY A 289 11.14 15.83 -19.91
C GLY A 289 10.99 15.65 -18.40
N GLN A 290 11.34 16.67 -17.63
CA GLN A 290 11.21 16.68 -16.16
C GLN A 290 9.84 17.23 -15.78
N THR A 291 8.95 16.39 -15.25
CA THR A 291 7.56 16.79 -14.95
C THR A 291 7.14 16.44 -13.52
N SER A 292 6.53 17.39 -12.79
CA SER A 292 5.73 17.11 -11.59
C SER A 292 4.27 17.50 -11.81
N MET A 293 3.33 16.60 -11.54
CA MET A 293 1.92 16.79 -11.85
C MET A 293 1.00 16.35 -10.71
N SER A 294 -0.04 17.16 -10.45
CA SER A 294 -1.20 16.80 -9.65
C SER A 294 -2.47 17.02 -10.46
N THR A 295 -3.32 15.99 -10.59
CA THR A 295 -4.60 16.08 -11.33
C THR A 295 -5.76 15.59 -10.47
N SER A 296 -6.88 16.30 -10.46
CA SER A 296 -8.13 15.85 -9.85
C SER A 296 -9.26 15.80 -10.88
N GLY A 297 -9.97 14.67 -10.97
CA GLY A 297 -11.10 14.50 -11.91
C GLY A 297 -10.86 13.39 -12.93
N GLN A 298 -11.27 13.62 -14.18
CA GLN A 298 -11.09 12.66 -15.27
C GLN A 298 -9.92 13.08 -16.15
N ALA A 299 -8.80 12.38 -16.03
CA ALA A 299 -7.53 12.79 -16.61
C ALA A 299 -6.79 11.64 -17.31
N PRO A 300 -6.79 11.59 -18.66
CA PRO A 300 -5.83 10.79 -19.40
C PRO A 300 -4.47 11.50 -19.44
N VAL A 301 -3.45 10.85 -18.87
CA VAL A 301 -2.10 11.39 -18.70
C VAL A 301 -1.12 10.49 -19.47
N SER A 302 -0.33 11.08 -20.36
CA SER A 302 0.76 10.42 -21.11
C SER A 302 2.07 11.19 -20.93
N THR A 303 3.08 10.57 -20.32
CA THR A 303 4.34 11.24 -20.00
C THR A 303 5.57 10.40 -20.36
N SER A 304 6.69 11.04 -20.70
CA SER A 304 7.99 10.37 -20.86
C SER A 304 9.13 11.18 -20.23
N GLY A 305 10.13 10.47 -19.66
CA GLY A 305 11.31 11.08 -19.05
C GLY A 305 11.37 10.87 -17.53
N GLN A 306 11.69 11.93 -16.78
CA GLN A 306 11.76 11.91 -15.32
C GLN A 306 10.48 12.55 -14.76
N THR A 307 9.54 11.75 -14.26
CA THR A 307 8.19 12.24 -13.98
C THR A 307 7.64 11.82 -12.60
N SER A 308 6.85 12.70 -12.00
CA SER A 308 6.06 12.43 -10.80
C SER A 308 4.61 12.80 -11.08
N VAL A 309 3.70 11.83 -11.01
CA VAL A 309 2.28 11.99 -11.33
C VAL A 309 1.44 11.60 -10.12
N SER A 310 0.61 12.52 -9.65
CA SER A 310 -0.39 12.29 -8.59
C SER A 310 -1.79 12.52 -9.15
N THR A 311 -2.67 11.52 -9.12
CA THR A 311 -4.04 11.65 -9.63
C THR A 311 -5.08 11.20 -8.61
N SER A 312 -6.19 11.93 -8.48
CA SER A 312 -7.38 11.49 -7.74
C SER A 312 -8.62 11.46 -8.63
N GLY A 313 -9.44 10.41 -8.52
CA GLY A 313 -10.67 10.24 -9.29
C GLY A 313 -10.58 9.14 -10.36
N GLN A 314 -11.05 9.43 -11.57
CA GLN A 314 -11.07 8.49 -12.70
C GLN A 314 -9.91 8.78 -13.66
N ALA A 315 -8.83 8.02 -13.61
CA ALA A 315 -7.60 8.36 -14.35
C ALA A 315 -7.11 7.22 -15.26
N SER A 316 -6.49 7.58 -16.38
CA SER A 316 -5.65 6.67 -17.17
C SER A 316 -4.26 7.25 -17.29
N VAL A 317 -3.26 6.57 -16.74
CA VAL A 317 -1.89 7.06 -16.64
C VAL A 317 -0.97 6.15 -17.44
N SER A 318 -0.31 6.70 -18.47
CA SER A 318 0.70 6.02 -19.30
C SER A 318 2.04 6.74 -19.16
N THR A 319 3.07 6.08 -18.64
CA THR A 319 4.39 6.72 -18.43
C THR A 319 5.56 5.85 -18.86
N SER A 320 6.65 6.45 -19.31
CA SER A 320 7.92 5.75 -19.60
C SER A 320 9.15 6.51 -19.10
N GLY A 321 10.16 5.79 -18.59
CA GLY A 321 11.42 6.36 -18.10
C GLY A 321 11.64 6.15 -16.59
N GLN A 322 12.05 7.20 -15.88
CA GLN A 322 12.19 7.22 -14.41
C GLN A 322 10.96 7.88 -13.81
N THR A 323 10.02 7.10 -13.28
CA THR A 323 8.69 7.64 -12.95
C THR A 323 8.21 7.26 -11.54
N SER A 324 7.45 8.15 -10.93
CA SER A 324 6.70 7.91 -9.69
C SER A 324 5.23 8.24 -9.93
N VAL A 325 4.35 7.25 -9.73
CA VAL A 325 2.91 7.37 -9.96
C VAL A 325 2.16 7.11 -8.67
N SER A 326 1.31 8.04 -8.24
CA SER A 326 0.43 7.89 -7.09
C SER A 326 -1.02 8.12 -7.52
N THR A 327 -1.89 7.12 -7.42
CA THR A 327 -3.30 7.25 -7.81
C THR A 327 -4.26 6.83 -6.70
N SER A 328 -5.39 7.53 -6.58
CA SER A 328 -6.50 7.14 -5.72
C SER A 328 -7.84 7.17 -6.48
N GLY A 329 -8.66 6.14 -6.30
CA GLY A 329 -9.97 6.01 -6.95
C GLY A 329 -10.02 4.90 -8.00
N GLN A 330 -10.63 5.17 -9.16
CA GLN A 330 -10.75 4.23 -10.27
C GLN A 330 -9.69 4.56 -11.33
N ALA A 331 -8.64 3.75 -11.45
CA ALA A 331 -7.51 4.09 -12.31
C ALA A 331 -6.98 2.92 -13.15
N SER A 332 -6.50 3.24 -14.35
CA SER A 332 -5.63 2.35 -15.14
C SER A 332 -4.22 2.96 -15.23
N VAL A 333 -3.21 2.19 -14.85
CA VAL A 333 -1.82 2.63 -14.80
C VAL A 333 -0.97 1.72 -15.68
N SER A 334 -0.32 2.28 -16.68
CA SER A 334 0.62 1.60 -17.58
C SER A 334 1.99 2.28 -17.48
N THR A 335 3.02 1.57 -17.03
CA THR A 335 4.37 2.15 -16.91
C THR A 335 5.46 1.27 -17.49
N SER A 336 6.54 1.87 -18.01
CA SER A 336 7.75 1.16 -18.44
C SER A 336 9.04 1.86 -18.02
N GLY A 337 10.05 1.10 -17.61
CA GLY A 337 11.37 1.62 -17.20
C GLY A 337 11.68 1.38 -15.72
N GLN A 338 12.20 2.40 -15.03
CA GLN A 338 12.49 2.37 -13.60
C GLN A 338 11.38 3.13 -12.86
N THR A 339 10.44 2.42 -12.25
CA THR A 339 9.18 3.04 -11.80
C THR A 339 8.78 2.67 -10.37
N SER A 340 8.10 3.61 -9.70
CA SER A 340 7.45 3.41 -8.42
C SER A 340 5.97 3.74 -8.56
N VAL A 341 5.09 2.79 -8.25
CA VAL A 341 3.64 2.91 -8.41
C VAL A 341 2.98 2.71 -7.05
N SER A 342 2.19 3.68 -6.60
CA SER A 342 1.38 3.62 -5.39
C SER A 342 -0.08 3.82 -5.76
N THR A 343 -0.95 2.83 -5.51
CA THR A 343 -2.38 2.95 -5.85
C THR A 343 -3.30 2.62 -4.68
N SER A 344 -4.45 3.30 -4.61
CA SER A 344 -5.54 2.95 -3.70
C SER A 344 -6.90 2.98 -4.41
N GLY A 345 -7.77 2.01 -4.10
CA GLY A 345 -9.12 1.91 -4.69
C GLY A 345 -9.27 0.75 -5.67
N GLN A 346 -10.00 0.96 -6.77
CA GLN A 346 -10.22 -0.05 -7.81
C GLN A 346 -9.29 0.25 -8.99
N THR A 347 -8.19 -0.52 -9.13
CA THR A 347 -7.15 -0.17 -10.10
C THR A 347 -6.69 -1.34 -10.97
N SER A 348 -6.32 -1.04 -12.21
CA SER A 348 -5.58 -1.95 -13.09
C SER A 348 -4.16 -1.42 -13.32
N VAL A 349 -3.16 -2.26 -13.09
CA VAL A 349 -1.75 -1.87 -13.14
C VAL A 349 -1.00 -2.78 -14.12
N SER A 350 -0.44 -2.19 -15.18
CA SER A 350 0.43 -2.86 -16.15
C SER A 350 1.84 -2.25 -16.10
N THR A 351 2.85 -3.03 -15.75
CA THR A 351 4.23 -2.50 -15.61
C THR A 351 5.27 -3.37 -16.31
N SER A 352 6.30 -2.74 -16.87
CA SER A 352 7.47 -3.45 -17.43
C SER A 352 8.79 -2.78 -17.04
N GLY A 353 9.82 -3.58 -16.72
CA GLY A 353 11.16 -3.09 -16.37
C GLY A 353 11.53 -3.32 -14.90
N GLN A 354 12.17 -2.35 -14.25
CA GLN A 354 12.49 -2.37 -12.82
C GLN A 354 11.44 -1.59 -12.05
N THR A 355 10.50 -2.28 -11.40
CA THR A 355 9.32 -1.64 -10.81
C THR A 355 9.14 -1.97 -9.34
N SER A 356 8.68 -0.98 -8.58
CA SER A 356 8.15 -1.15 -7.22
C SER A 356 6.67 -0.75 -7.22
N VAL A 357 5.79 -1.64 -6.77
CA VAL A 357 4.35 -1.39 -6.73
C VAL A 357 3.84 -1.58 -5.30
N SER A 358 3.14 -0.58 -4.78
CA SER A 358 2.44 -0.63 -3.50
C SER A 358 0.96 -0.38 -3.74
N THR A 359 0.08 -1.32 -3.41
CA THR A 359 -1.36 -1.18 -3.68
C THR A 359 -2.21 -1.46 -2.45
N SER A 360 -3.35 -0.75 -2.36
CA SER A 360 -4.40 -1.01 -1.39
C SER A 360 -5.78 -1.02 -2.05
N GLY A 361 -6.67 -1.94 -1.66
CA GLY A 361 -8.00 -2.09 -2.26
C GLY A 361 -8.11 -3.22 -3.29
N GLN A 362 -8.96 -3.05 -4.31
CA GLN A 362 -9.20 -4.05 -5.36
C GLN A 362 -8.29 -3.77 -6.56
N THR A 363 -7.30 -4.63 -6.81
CA THR A 363 -6.31 -4.39 -7.87
C THR A 363 -6.14 -5.60 -8.78
N SER A 364 -6.11 -5.39 -10.09
CA SER A 364 -5.63 -6.36 -11.07
C SER A 364 -4.31 -5.90 -11.66
N MET A 365 -3.31 -6.79 -11.70
CA MET A 365 -1.96 -6.43 -12.08
C MET A 365 -1.39 -7.37 -13.14
N SER A 366 -0.70 -6.81 -14.12
CA SER A 366 0.12 -7.51 -15.11
C SER A 366 1.53 -6.92 -15.09
N THR A 367 2.53 -7.69 -14.68
CA THR A 367 3.91 -7.21 -14.56
C THR A 367 4.88 -8.05 -15.37
N SER A 368 5.89 -7.41 -15.95
CA SER A 368 7.03 -8.08 -16.58
C SER A 368 8.37 -7.43 -16.23
N GLY A 369 9.44 -8.22 -16.16
CA GLY A 369 10.77 -7.74 -15.72
C GLY A 369 11.08 -7.99 -14.24
N GLN A 370 11.81 -7.09 -13.59
CA GLN A 370 12.15 -7.15 -12.16
C GLN A 370 11.17 -6.31 -11.35
N THR A 371 10.24 -6.96 -10.64
CA THR A 371 9.16 -6.26 -9.94
C THR A 371 9.09 -6.63 -8.47
N SER A 372 8.95 -5.62 -7.61
CA SER A 372 8.54 -5.79 -6.21
C SER A 372 7.11 -5.31 -6.03
N VAL A 373 6.23 -6.15 -5.49
CA VAL A 373 4.83 -5.84 -5.24
C VAL A 373 4.56 -5.96 -3.74
N SER A 374 4.03 -4.90 -3.14
CA SER A 374 3.50 -4.87 -1.78
C SER A 374 2.00 -4.59 -1.87
N THR A 375 1.16 -5.49 -1.35
CA THR A 375 -0.30 -5.32 -1.43
C THR A 375 -0.99 -5.54 -0.08
N SER A 376 -2.00 -4.71 0.19
CA SER A 376 -2.97 -4.86 1.28
C SER A 376 -4.39 -4.71 0.73
N GLY A 377 -5.07 -5.82 0.42
CA GLY A 377 -6.42 -5.81 -0.16
C GLY A 377 -6.74 -7.06 -0.97
N GLN A 378 -7.74 -6.99 -1.86
CA GLN A 378 -8.03 -8.03 -2.84
C GLN A 378 -7.20 -7.77 -4.10
N THR A 379 -6.24 -8.62 -4.41
CA THR A 379 -5.32 -8.39 -5.54
C THR A 379 -5.15 -9.64 -6.40
N SER A 380 -5.22 -9.49 -7.71
CA SER A 380 -4.75 -10.50 -8.66
C SER A 380 -3.48 -10.01 -9.35
N VAL A 381 -2.42 -10.82 -9.30
CA VAL A 381 -1.13 -10.52 -9.93
C VAL A 381 -0.82 -11.56 -10.98
N SER A 382 -0.75 -11.15 -12.24
CA SER A 382 -0.19 -11.92 -13.34
C SER A 382 1.23 -11.43 -13.62
N THR A 383 2.21 -12.33 -13.67
CA THR A 383 3.62 -11.94 -13.80
C THR A 383 4.41 -12.84 -14.76
N SER A 384 5.23 -12.22 -15.61
CA SER A 384 6.24 -12.86 -16.47
C SER A 384 7.61 -12.19 -16.26
N GLY A 385 8.45 -12.76 -15.38
CA GLY A 385 9.74 -12.18 -15.00
C GLY A 385 10.20 -12.59 -13.60
N GLN A 386 11.10 -11.81 -12.99
CA GLN A 386 11.51 -11.94 -11.59
C GLN A 386 10.63 -11.05 -10.71
N THR A 387 9.75 -11.64 -9.92
CA THR A 387 8.77 -10.87 -9.12
C THR A 387 8.78 -11.28 -7.66
N SER A 388 8.91 -10.32 -6.74
CA SER A 388 8.70 -10.53 -5.30
C SER A 388 7.37 -9.93 -4.89
N VAL A 389 6.44 -10.75 -4.39
CA VAL A 389 5.14 -10.30 -3.89
C VAL A 389 5.11 -10.44 -2.37
N SER A 390 4.99 -9.32 -1.67
CA SER A 390 4.67 -9.25 -0.25
C SER A 390 3.20 -8.90 -0.10
N THR A 391 2.42 -9.75 0.57
CA THR A 391 0.99 -9.52 0.74
C THR A 391 0.54 -9.65 2.18
N SER A 392 -0.44 -8.83 2.53
CA SER A 392 -1.19 -8.83 3.79
C SER A 392 -2.71 -8.93 3.61
N GLY A 393 -3.19 -9.08 2.36
CA GLY A 393 -4.60 -9.23 2.01
C GLY A 393 -4.88 -10.48 1.15
N GLN A 394 -6.11 -10.63 0.64
CA GLN A 394 -6.45 -11.72 -0.29
C GLN A 394 -5.73 -11.53 -1.62
N THR A 395 -4.70 -12.33 -1.91
CA THR A 395 -3.92 -12.22 -3.15
C THR A 395 -3.93 -13.53 -3.94
N SER A 396 -4.30 -13.48 -5.21
CA SER A 396 -4.06 -14.54 -6.19
C SER A 396 -2.88 -14.16 -7.07
N VAL A 397 -1.93 -15.08 -7.25
CA VAL A 397 -0.73 -14.86 -8.06
C VAL A 397 -0.68 -15.95 -9.14
N SER A 398 -0.61 -15.53 -10.41
CA SER A 398 -0.48 -16.40 -11.58
C SER A 398 0.86 -16.08 -12.27
N THR A 399 1.74 -17.07 -12.36
CA THR A 399 3.14 -16.85 -12.80
C THR A 399 3.52 -17.72 -13.99
N SER A 400 4.20 -17.13 -14.97
CA SER A 400 4.97 -17.86 -15.99
C SER A 400 6.49 -17.66 -15.87
N GLY A 401 6.96 -16.96 -14.83
CA GLY A 401 8.38 -16.72 -14.50
C GLY A 401 8.70 -16.94 -13.00
N GLN A 402 9.92 -16.64 -12.56
CA GLN A 402 10.34 -16.83 -11.16
C GLN A 402 9.67 -15.81 -10.22
N ALA A 403 8.83 -16.30 -9.30
CA ALA A 403 8.18 -15.47 -8.30
C ALA A 403 8.42 -15.96 -6.87
N SER A 404 8.69 -15.03 -5.96
CA SER A 404 8.72 -15.28 -4.52
C SER A 404 7.52 -14.59 -3.88
N VAL A 405 6.69 -15.36 -3.16
CA VAL A 405 5.52 -14.81 -2.45
C VAL A 405 5.79 -14.93 -0.96
N SER A 406 6.03 -13.80 -0.31
CA SER A 406 6.11 -13.73 1.14
C SER A 406 4.76 -13.29 1.67
N THR A 407 3.94 -14.25 2.07
CA THR A 407 2.84 -14.00 2.99
C THR A 407 3.46 -13.82 4.36
N SER A 408 3.65 -12.59 4.81
CA SER A 408 3.65 -12.40 6.26
C SER A 408 2.26 -12.87 6.68
N GLY A 409 2.17 -14.01 7.36
CA GLY A 409 0.99 -14.43 8.10
C GLY A 409 0.71 -13.40 9.19
N GLN A 410 0.23 -12.24 8.76
CA GLN A 410 -0.37 -11.18 9.53
C GLN A 410 -1.79 -11.18 9.01
N THR A 411 -2.64 -11.98 9.64
CA THR A 411 -4.07 -11.72 9.63
C THR A 411 -4.25 -10.29 10.15
N PHE A 412 -4.42 -9.33 9.25
CA PHE A 412 -4.85 -7.98 9.60
C PHE A 412 -6.18 -8.10 10.36
N GLY A 413 -6.15 -7.77 11.66
CA GLY A 413 -7.33 -7.71 12.52
C GLY A 413 -7.87 -9.03 13.07
N SER A 414 -7.23 -10.18 12.85
CA SER A 414 -7.74 -11.48 13.34
C SER A 414 -6.90 -12.06 14.47
N ILE A 415 -7.59 -12.62 15.45
CA ILE A 415 -7.05 -13.29 16.63
C ILE A 415 -6.04 -14.38 16.24
N SER A 416 -4.93 -14.46 16.97
CA SER A 416 -3.97 -15.55 16.91
C SER A 416 -4.01 -16.34 18.22
N VAL A 417 -4.05 -17.67 18.14
CA VAL A 417 -4.00 -18.56 19.29
C VAL A 417 -2.71 -19.37 19.21
N VAL A 418 -1.90 -19.27 20.26
CA VAL A 418 -0.62 -19.96 20.40
C VAL A 418 -0.76 -20.98 21.52
N ILE A 419 -0.46 -22.25 21.22
CA ILE A 419 -0.76 -23.37 22.12
C ILE A 419 0.54 -24.14 22.39
N GLY A 420 0.95 -24.19 23.65
CA GLY A 420 2.11 -24.94 24.12
C GLY A 420 1.74 -26.33 24.66
N GLY A 421 2.64 -26.93 25.44
CA GLY A 421 2.43 -28.26 26.02
C GLY A 421 1.28 -28.34 27.01
N GLY A 422 0.97 -27.24 27.68
CA GLY A 422 -0.11 -27.15 28.66
C GLY A 422 -0.60 -25.73 28.94
N HIS A 423 -0.29 -24.77 28.06
CA HIS A 423 -0.71 -23.37 28.17
C HIS A 423 -1.14 -22.84 26.82
N SER A 424 -2.01 -21.84 26.82
CA SER A 424 -2.53 -21.20 25.62
C SER A 424 -2.46 -19.69 25.76
N ILE A 425 -2.06 -18.98 24.71
CA ILE A 425 -1.94 -17.53 24.64
C ILE A 425 -2.75 -17.01 23.45
N ILE A 426 -3.57 -15.99 23.67
CA ILE A 426 -4.35 -15.31 22.65
C ILE A 426 -3.79 -13.90 22.45
N LEU A 427 -3.53 -13.57 21.18
CA LEU A 427 -2.99 -12.30 20.72
C LEU A 427 -3.86 -11.72 19.59
N GLY A 428 -3.79 -10.41 19.36
CA GLY A 428 -4.47 -9.74 18.25
C GLY A 428 -5.90 -9.29 18.53
N GLY A 429 -6.55 -8.74 17.51
CA GLY A 429 -7.83 -8.03 17.66
C GLY A 429 -7.68 -6.67 18.37
N GLU A 430 -8.73 -6.25 19.09
CA GLU A 430 -8.74 -5.02 19.91
C GLU A 430 -8.08 -5.22 21.30
N LEU A 431 -7.47 -6.39 21.55
CA LEU A 431 -6.86 -6.70 22.83
C LEU A 431 -5.60 -5.86 23.08
N ARG A 432 -5.65 -4.98 24.09
CA ARG A 432 -4.47 -4.23 24.58
C ARG A 432 -3.44 -5.13 25.27
N THR A 433 -3.89 -6.20 25.91
CA THR A 433 -3.06 -7.13 26.69
C THR A 433 -3.34 -8.56 26.22
N PRO A 434 -2.29 -9.39 25.99
CA PRO A 434 -2.47 -10.81 25.70
C PRO A 434 -3.28 -11.52 26.79
N LEU A 435 -4.16 -12.43 26.37
CA LEU A 435 -4.87 -13.32 27.30
C LEU A 435 -4.15 -14.66 27.33
N SER A 436 -4.08 -15.30 28.49
CA SER A 436 -3.56 -16.66 28.58
C SER A 436 -4.20 -17.46 29.69
N CYS A 437 -4.13 -18.78 29.56
CA CYS A 437 -4.62 -19.76 30.51
C CYS A 437 -3.71 -21.00 30.51
N GLY A 438 -4.02 -21.94 31.41
CA GLY A 438 -3.33 -23.21 31.51
C GLY A 438 -2.21 -23.22 32.55
N TRP A 439 -1.24 -24.10 32.31
CA TRP A 439 -0.10 -24.35 33.18
C TRP A 439 0.90 -23.20 33.18
N ASP A 440 1.26 -22.71 34.36
CA ASP A 440 2.12 -21.52 34.49
C ASP A 440 3.19 -21.64 35.60
N GLN A 441 3.57 -22.87 36.01
CA GLN A 441 4.54 -23.05 37.09
C GLN A 441 5.91 -22.42 36.80
N CYS A 442 6.28 -22.33 35.51
CA CYS A 442 7.51 -21.70 35.05
C CYS A 442 7.29 -20.27 34.54
N GLY A 443 6.08 -19.71 34.61
CA GLY A 443 5.76 -18.40 34.03
C GLY A 443 5.52 -18.43 32.53
N GLN A 444 5.40 -19.60 31.89
CA GLN A 444 5.26 -19.75 30.44
C GLN A 444 3.96 -19.14 29.86
N ALA A 445 2.94 -18.97 30.70
CA ALA A 445 1.67 -18.31 30.39
C ALA A 445 1.64 -16.85 30.90
N GLY A 446 2.79 -16.25 31.23
CA GLY A 446 2.86 -14.82 31.51
C GLY A 446 2.21 -14.37 32.81
N GLY A 447 1.99 -15.26 33.78
CA GLY A 447 1.48 -14.92 35.11
C GLY A 447 -0.05 -15.00 35.26
N SER A 448 -0.77 -15.51 34.26
CA SER A 448 -2.23 -15.68 34.29
C SER A 448 -2.70 -17.14 34.28
N GLY A 449 -1.84 -18.08 34.72
CA GLY A 449 -2.18 -19.50 34.79
C GLY A 449 -3.54 -19.76 35.46
N GLY A 450 -4.21 -20.84 35.06
CA GLY A 450 -5.55 -21.17 35.56
C GLY A 450 -6.48 -21.72 34.49
N LEU A 451 -7.75 -21.90 34.86
CA LEU A 451 -8.75 -22.62 34.05
C LEU A 451 -9.50 -21.74 33.04
N LEU A 452 -9.28 -20.43 33.08
CA LEU A 452 -9.95 -19.43 32.24
C LEU A 452 -8.91 -18.53 31.59
N PHE A 453 -9.23 -17.98 30.42
CA PHE A 453 -8.40 -16.93 29.83
C PHE A 453 -8.50 -15.66 30.67
N ALA A 454 -7.33 -15.16 31.08
CA ALA A 454 -7.18 -13.94 31.84
C ALA A 454 -6.02 -13.10 31.28
N PRO A 455 -6.02 -11.78 31.49
CA PRO A 455 -4.91 -10.92 31.07
C PRO A 455 -3.60 -11.39 31.69
N ALA A 456 -2.58 -11.54 30.85
CA ALA A 456 -1.25 -11.99 31.25
C ALA A 456 -0.42 -10.81 31.78
N PRO A 457 -0.26 -10.64 33.11
CA PRO A 457 0.31 -9.42 33.68
C PRO A 457 1.77 -9.24 33.28
N SER A 458 2.53 -10.33 33.16
CA SER A 458 3.94 -10.28 32.76
C SER A 458 4.09 -9.94 31.27
N LEU A 459 3.11 -10.29 30.43
CA LEU A 459 3.08 -9.89 29.02
C LEU A 459 2.61 -8.44 28.84
N ALA A 460 1.80 -7.91 29.76
CA ALA A 460 1.41 -6.51 29.79
C ALA A 460 2.60 -5.56 30.07
N ALA A 461 3.60 -6.05 30.80
CA ALA A 461 4.83 -5.31 31.10
C ALA A 461 5.84 -5.31 29.94
N ALA A 462 5.64 -6.18 28.93
CA ALA A 462 6.49 -6.24 27.74
C ALA A 462 6.11 -5.16 26.72
N PRO A 463 7.02 -4.80 25.79
CA PRO A 463 6.67 -4.01 24.61
C PRO A 463 5.54 -4.68 23.82
N ARG A 464 4.85 -3.91 22.96
CA ARG A 464 3.67 -4.40 22.23
C ARG A 464 3.99 -5.69 21.45
N ILE A 465 3.53 -6.83 21.96
CA ILE A 465 3.72 -8.15 21.35
C ILE A 465 2.85 -8.27 20.10
N VAL A 466 3.45 -8.64 18.97
CA VAL A 466 2.79 -8.77 17.67
C VAL A 466 2.71 -10.21 17.17
N ALA A 467 3.54 -11.11 17.70
CA ALA A 467 3.50 -12.54 17.43
C ALA A 467 4.08 -13.33 18.60
N ALA A 468 3.70 -14.60 18.72
CA ALA A 468 4.30 -15.53 19.67
C ALA A 468 4.36 -16.95 19.14
N SER A 469 5.20 -17.76 19.75
CA SER A 469 5.29 -19.20 19.54
C SER A 469 5.50 -19.88 20.88
N ALA A 470 4.79 -20.98 21.15
CA ALA A 470 4.88 -21.70 22.41
C ALA A 470 5.51 -23.07 22.21
N GLY A 471 6.50 -23.38 23.04
CA GLY A 471 7.06 -24.72 23.16
C GLY A 471 6.32 -25.54 24.21
N TRP A 472 6.97 -26.57 24.74
CA TRP A 472 6.36 -27.42 25.77
C TRP A 472 6.07 -26.66 27.07
N ASP A 473 7.07 -25.97 27.60
CA ASP A 473 7.04 -25.30 28.91
C ASP A 473 7.69 -23.89 28.88
N PHE A 474 7.75 -23.29 27.69
CA PHE A 474 8.25 -21.93 27.47
C PHE A 474 7.55 -21.27 26.28
N SER A 475 7.67 -19.95 26.19
CA SER A 475 7.08 -19.14 25.13
C SER A 475 8.11 -18.16 24.58
N LEU A 476 8.04 -17.93 23.28
CA LEU A 476 8.78 -16.90 22.55
C LEU A 476 7.80 -15.82 22.11
N LEU A 477 8.20 -14.56 22.23
CA LEU A 477 7.37 -13.41 21.92
C LEU A 477 8.15 -12.46 21.02
N LEU A 478 7.52 -11.99 19.96
CA LEU A 478 8.06 -10.98 19.07
C LEU A 478 7.31 -9.67 19.33
N ASP A 479 8.05 -8.59 19.60
CA ASP A 479 7.47 -7.27 19.74
C ASP A 479 7.41 -6.48 18.43
N ALA A 480 6.72 -5.34 18.45
CA ALA A 480 6.56 -4.44 17.31
C ALA A 480 7.89 -3.86 16.79
N ASP A 481 8.93 -3.85 17.62
CA ASP A 481 10.28 -3.38 17.28
C ASP A 481 11.17 -4.52 16.76
N ALA A 482 10.58 -5.68 16.45
CA ALA A 482 11.27 -6.87 15.96
C ALA A 482 12.28 -7.47 16.96
N ARG A 483 12.10 -7.24 18.26
CA ARG A 483 12.90 -7.87 19.31
C ARG A 483 12.26 -9.16 19.80
N LEU A 484 13.10 -10.14 20.09
CA LEU A 484 12.69 -11.45 20.55
C LEU A 484 12.82 -11.56 22.07
N TRP A 485 11.72 -11.90 22.72
CA TRP A 485 11.62 -12.12 24.15
C TRP A 485 11.27 -13.58 24.44
N ALA A 486 11.66 -14.06 25.62
CA ALA A 486 11.33 -15.40 26.09
C ALA A 486 10.88 -15.39 27.55
N LEU A 487 10.02 -16.35 27.91
CA LEU A 487 9.60 -16.65 29.27
C LEU A 487 9.30 -18.14 29.42
N GLY A 488 9.29 -18.64 30.65
CA GLY A 488 9.07 -20.06 30.97
C GLY A 488 10.31 -20.79 31.44
N ASN A 489 10.35 -22.11 31.23
CA ASN A 489 11.45 -22.97 31.66
C ASN A 489 12.70 -22.71 30.81
N ASN A 490 13.86 -22.60 31.44
CA ASN A 490 15.16 -22.44 30.77
C ASN A 490 16.19 -23.51 31.18
N SER A 491 15.76 -24.62 31.80
CA SER A 491 16.63 -25.71 32.27
C SER A 491 17.47 -26.39 31.18
N ARG A 492 17.11 -26.21 29.90
CA ARG A 492 17.86 -26.68 28.73
C ARG A 492 18.34 -25.53 27.85
N GLY A 493 18.26 -24.29 28.33
CA GLY A 493 18.57 -23.08 27.57
C GLY A 493 17.49 -22.69 26.56
N GLN A 494 16.28 -23.25 26.64
CA GLN A 494 15.24 -23.03 25.63
C GLN A 494 14.67 -21.60 25.58
N CYS A 495 14.87 -20.80 26.63
CA CYS A 495 14.59 -19.35 26.58
C CYS A 495 15.74 -18.55 25.94
N GLY A 496 16.87 -19.17 25.60
CA GLY A 496 18.01 -18.49 24.96
C GLY A 496 18.81 -17.58 25.90
N LEU A 497 18.58 -17.66 27.22
CA LEU A 497 19.27 -16.86 28.25
C LEU A 497 20.48 -17.60 28.87
N GLY A 498 20.78 -18.77 28.31
CA GLY A 498 21.92 -19.58 28.64
C GLY A 498 21.79 -20.65 29.70
N GLY A 499 22.70 -21.62 29.61
CA GLY A 499 22.57 -22.94 30.26
C GLY A 499 23.52 -23.23 31.42
N GLY A 500 24.60 -22.45 31.59
CA GLY A 500 25.69 -22.77 32.53
C GLY A 500 25.62 -22.12 33.92
N GLY A 501 24.83 -21.06 34.09
CA GLY A 501 24.73 -20.31 35.36
C GLY A 501 23.58 -19.30 35.45
N GLY A 502 22.72 -19.23 34.42
CA GLY A 502 21.56 -18.33 34.36
C GLY A 502 20.33 -18.87 35.11
N ALA A 503 19.30 -18.02 35.23
CA ALA A 503 18.04 -18.39 35.83
C ALA A 503 17.41 -19.58 35.08
N ARG A 504 17.18 -20.70 35.79
CA ARG A 504 16.56 -21.92 35.23
C ARG A 504 15.09 -21.74 34.82
N VAL A 505 14.48 -20.64 35.25
CA VAL A 505 13.10 -20.26 34.98
C VAL A 505 13.04 -18.75 34.79
N CYS A 506 12.32 -18.30 33.77
CA CYS A 506 12.17 -16.92 33.38
C CYS A 506 10.69 -16.54 33.50
N ARG A 507 10.27 -16.01 34.66
CA ARG A 507 8.84 -15.68 34.90
C ARG A 507 8.40 -14.33 34.34
N GLN A 508 9.35 -13.49 33.97
CA GLN A 508 9.12 -12.20 33.33
C GLN A 508 9.76 -12.24 31.94
N PRO A 509 9.16 -11.63 30.91
CA PRO A 509 9.75 -11.59 29.57
C PRO A 509 11.19 -11.06 29.62
N ALA A 510 12.12 -11.89 29.17
CA ALA A 510 13.53 -11.53 29.07
C ALA A 510 13.94 -11.47 27.59
N LEU A 511 14.71 -10.44 27.24
CA LEU A 511 15.23 -10.27 25.90
C LEU A 511 16.20 -11.41 25.56
N VAL A 512 15.99 -12.07 24.43
CA VAL A 512 16.88 -13.12 23.94
C VAL A 512 18.14 -12.45 23.36
N PRO A 513 19.35 -12.75 23.88
CA PRO A 513 20.59 -12.16 23.40
C PRO A 513 20.98 -12.75 22.03
N ILE A 514 20.54 -12.11 20.94
CA ILE A 514 20.94 -12.50 19.59
C ILE A 514 22.44 -12.19 19.38
N PRO A 515 23.25 -13.12 18.82
CA PRO A 515 24.69 -12.91 18.65
C PRO A 515 25.02 -11.71 17.78
N ALA A 516 26.07 -10.95 18.14
CA ALA A 516 26.48 -9.77 17.40
C ALA A 516 26.81 -10.04 15.91
N GLU A 517 27.28 -11.25 15.60
CA GLU A 517 27.57 -11.73 14.23
C GLU A 517 26.33 -11.71 13.32
N VAL A 518 25.13 -11.84 13.91
CA VAL A 518 23.85 -11.77 13.20
C VAL A 518 23.56 -10.35 12.73
N GLY A 519 24.07 -9.33 13.43
CA GLY A 519 23.81 -7.91 13.18
C GLY A 519 22.51 -7.41 13.81
N ASP A 520 22.30 -6.09 13.79
CA ASP A 520 21.06 -5.45 14.25
C ASP A 520 19.99 -5.48 13.14
N GLU A 521 19.51 -6.70 12.85
CA GLU A 521 18.58 -6.99 11.74
C GLU A 521 17.10 -7.01 12.14
N GLY A 522 16.84 -7.12 13.46
CA GLY A 522 15.53 -7.53 13.98
C GLY A 522 15.11 -8.95 13.55
N ILE A 523 14.14 -9.51 14.25
CA ILE A 523 13.57 -10.84 13.98
C ILE A 523 12.26 -10.72 13.20
N ALA A 524 12.08 -11.51 12.16
CA ALA A 524 10.83 -11.59 11.40
C ALA A 524 9.95 -12.77 11.83
N VAL A 525 10.57 -13.93 12.10
CA VAL A 525 9.85 -15.17 12.41
C VAL A 525 10.54 -15.87 13.57
N CYS A 526 9.77 -16.47 14.46
CA CYS A 526 10.28 -17.37 15.49
C CYS A 526 9.39 -18.62 15.60
N ALA A 527 9.99 -19.74 15.98
CA ALA A 527 9.28 -20.96 16.32
C ALA A 527 9.90 -21.60 17.57
N ALA A 528 9.02 -22.11 18.44
CA ALA A 528 9.40 -22.80 19.67
C ALA A 528 9.10 -24.29 19.52
N GLY A 529 10.15 -25.11 19.60
CA GLY A 529 10.02 -26.57 19.67
C GLY A 529 9.80 -27.03 21.10
N MET A 530 9.98 -28.34 21.38
CA MET A 530 9.77 -28.85 22.74
C MET A 530 10.73 -28.21 23.76
N ARG A 531 12.01 -28.04 23.41
CA ARG A 531 13.08 -27.55 24.30
C ARG A 531 14.15 -26.76 23.56
N HIS A 532 13.81 -26.17 22.42
CA HIS A 532 14.72 -25.39 21.60
C HIS A 532 13.93 -24.31 20.86
N GLY A 533 14.57 -23.21 20.53
CA GLY A 533 13.98 -22.13 19.74
C GLY A 533 14.74 -21.90 18.45
N VAL A 534 14.03 -21.36 17.46
CA VAL A 534 14.58 -20.91 16.20
C VAL A 534 14.01 -19.53 15.87
N ALA A 535 14.84 -18.66 15.30
CA ALA A 535 14.45 -17.35 14.80
C ALA A 535 15.12 -17.03 13.46
N CYS A 536 14.40 -16.30 12.61
CA CYS A 536 14.89 -15.81 11.32
C CYS A 536 14.93 -14.28 11.33
N THR A 537 16.06 -13.69 10.93
CA THR A 537 16.20 -12.23 10.87
C THR A 537 15.38 -11.61 9.75
N ARG A 538 14.95 -10.35 9.92
CA ARG A 538 13.99 -9.71 9.01
C ARG A 538 14.51 -9.42 7.61
N ARG A 539 15.73 -8.91 7.47
CA ARG A 539 16.29 -8.48 6.17
C ARG A 539 17.13 -9.54 5.50
N LEU A 540 18.02 -10.20 6.24
CA LEU A 540 18.94 -11.20 5.67
C LEU A 540 18.44 -12.65 5.77
N GLY A 541 17.32 -12.91 6.45
CA GLY A 541 16.81 -14.28 6.64
C GLY A 541 17.78 -15.23 7.36
N ARG A 542 18.75 -14.73 8.12
CA ARG A 542 19.71 -15.56 8.88
C ARG A 542 18.98 -16.36 9.96
N VAL A 543 19.35 -17.63 10.11
CA VAL A 543 18.71 -18.54 11.05
C VAL A 543 19.56 -18.68 12.32
N VAL A 544 18.93 -18.40 13.46
CA VAL A 544 19.53 -18.51 14.79
C VAL A 544 18.79 -19.59 15.58
N THR A 545 19.52 -20.50 16.22
CA THR A 545 18.96 -21.60 17.03
C THR A 545 19.59 -21.65 18.43
N TRP A 546 18.82 -22.11 19.42
CA TRP A 546 19.27 -22.25 20.82
C TRP A 546 18.50 -23.32 21.59
N GLY A 547 18.98 -23.65 22.78
CA GLY A 547 18.40 -24.64 23.68
C GLY A 547 18.99 -26.03 23.53
N CYS A 548 18.14 -27.07 23.61
CA CYS A 548 18.59 -28.45 23.55
C CYS A 548 19.09 -28.82 22.15
N GLY A 549 20.35 -29.25 22.03
CA GLY A 549 20.95 -29.73 20.77
C GLY A 549 21.28 -31.23 20.70
N ARG A 550 20.79 -32.04 21.64
CA ARG A 550 21.15 -33.48 21.77
C ARG A 550 20.79 -34.37 20.58
N ARG A 551 19.93 -33.92 19.68
CA ARG A 551 19.52 -34.65 18.47
C ARG A 551 19.92 -33.91 17.19
N GLY A 552 20.80 -32.93 17.27
CA GLY A 552 21.21 -32.12 16.13
C GLY A 552 20.26 -30.99 15.76
N GLN A 553 19.15 -30.78 16.49
CA GLN A 553 18.12 -29.77 16.15
C GLN A 553 18.64 -28.31 16.11
N LEU A 554 19.83 -28.03 16.62
CA LEU A 554 20.40 -26.69 16.48
C LEU A 554 20.99 -26.46 15.08
N GLY A 555 21.34 -27.52 14.34
CA GLY A 555 21.92 -27.41 12.99
C GLY A 555 23.33 -26.80 12.98
N ARG A 556 23.94 -26.65 14.15
CA ARG A 556 25.24 -26.02 14.37
C ARG A 556 25.96 -26.67 15.54
N SER A 557 27.26 -26.47 15.61
CA SER A 557 28.06 -26.81 16.79
C SER A 557 27.85 -25.78 17.91
N GLY A 558 28.23 -26.14 19.14
CA GLY A 558 28.21 -25.24 20.29
C GLY A 558 27.13 -25.53 21.34
N GLY A 559 27.01 -24.61 22.29
CA GLY A 559 26.16 -24.74 23.48
C GLY A 559 24.69 -24.35 23.26
N PRO A 560 23.91 -24.31 24.36
CA PRO A 560 22.48 -24.02 24.34
C PRO A 560 22.15 -22.52 24.17
N GLU A 561 23.16 -21.65 24.05
CA GLU A 561 23.00 -20.22 23.78
C GLU A 561 22.48 -19.96 22.36
N PRO A 562 21.86 -18.80 22.07
CA PRO A 562 21.64 -18.33 20.70
C PRO A 562 22.91 -18.39 19.85
N GLY A 563 22.81 -19.02 18.69
CA GLY A 563 23.93 -19.14 17.75
C GLY A 563 23.46 -19.27 16.31
N LEU A 564 24.24 -18.72 15.39
CA LEU A 564 23.98 -18.72 13.95
C LEU A 564 24.14 -20.12 13.35
N VAL A 565 23.23 -20.50 12.46
CA VAL A 565 23.35 -21.72 11.64
C VAL A 565 24.15 -21.38 10.38
N GLU A 566 25.47 -21.34 10.50
CA GLU A 566 26.38 -20.90 9.42
C GLU A 566 26.30 -21.75 8.15
N SER A 567 25.95 -23.03 8.29
CA SER A 567 25.79 -23.95 7.17
C SER A 567 24.59 -23.64 6.28
N LEU A 568 23.68 -22.76 6.70
CA LEU A 568 22.55 -22.31 5.88
C LEU A 568 22.86 -20.93 5.29
N SER A 569 23.24 -20.90 4.01
CA SER A 569 23.56 -19.67 3.28
C SER A 569 22.34 -18.99 2.66
N GLU A 570 21.24 -19.73 2.48
CA GLU A 570 20.02 -19.22 1.86
C GLU A 570 19.14 -18.49 2.90
N PRO A 571 18.58 -17.31 2.57
CA PRO A 571 17.79 -16.53 3.52
C PRO A 571 16.47 -17.23 3.86
N ALA A 572 16.19 -17.50 5.14
CA ALA A 572 14.95 -18.13 5.59
C ALA A 572 13.80 -17.12 5.77
N VAL A 573 12.59 -17.53 5.36
CA VAL A 573 11.34 -16.76 5.44
C VAL A 573 10.28 -17.39 6.35
N ALA A 574 10.41 -18.67 6.67
CA ALA A 574 9.57 -19.35 7.66
C ALA A 574 10.38 -20.39 8.44
N ALA A 575 9.95 -20.69 9.65
CA ALA A 575 10.56 -21.70 10.51
C ALA A 575 9.50 -22.48 11.27
N ALA A 576 9.78 -23.76 11.50
CA ALA A 576 8.99 -24.65 12.34
C ALA A 576 9.93 -25.51 13.19
N ALA A 577 9.51 -25.83 14.41
CA ALA A 577 10.33 -26.55 15.36
C ALA A 577 9.50 -27.63 16.07
N GLY A 578 9.97 -28.88 15.99
CA GLY A 578 9.30 -30.01 16.62
C GLY A 578 9.95 -30.41 17.94
N THR A 579 9.86 -31.70 18.30
CA THR A 579 10.46 -32.20 19.55
C THR A 579 11.98 -32.22 19.50
N GLY A 580 12.51 -32.62 18.37
CA GLY A 580 13.95 -32.80 18.17
C GLY A 580 14.41 -32.46 16.77
N HIS A 581 13.60 -31.78 15.96
CA HIS A 581 13.94 -31.37 14.60
C HIS A 581 13.55 -29.91 14.38
N THR A 582 14.19 -29.27 13.41
CA THR A 582 13.92 -27.90 12.97
C THR A 582 13.80 -27.89 11.47
N ALA A 583 12.85 -27.12 10.95
CA ALA A 583 12.64 -26.95 9.53
C ALA A 583 12.56 -25.46 9.20
N VAL A 584 13.15 -25.06 8.08
CA VAL A 584 13.11 -23.68 7.58
C VAL A 584 12.84 -23.68 6.08
N LEU A 585 12.04 -22.71 5.65
CA LEU A 585 11.76 -22.42 4.26
C LEU A 585 12.60 -21.23 3.83
N THR A 586 13.34 -21.35 2.73
CA THR A 586 14.19 -20.28 2.20
C THR A 586 13.47 -19.42 1.15
N ALA A 587 13.86 -18.15 1.08
CA ALA A 587 13.45 -17.20 0.05
C ALA A 587 14.07 -17.59 -1.30
N GLY A 588 13.46 -17.14 -2.39
CA GLY A 588 13.92 -17.48 -3.75
C GLY A 588 13.21 -18.74 -4.27
N PRO A 589 13.91 -19.85 -4.55
CA PRO A 589 13.30 -21.07 -5.11
C PRO A 589 12.36 -21.81 -4.14
N GLY A 590 12.18 -21.34 -2.90
CA GLY A 590 11.28 -21.95 -1.93
C GLY A 590 11.77 -23.30 -1.42
N ARG A 591 13.07 -23.43 -1.12
CA ARG A 591 13.65 -24.71 -0.68
C ARG A 591 13.36 -24.95 0.80
N LEU A 592 13.05 -26.19 1.12
CA LEU A 592 12.86 -26.63 2.49
C LEU A 592 14.15 -27.29 3.00
N PHE A 593 14.65 -26.80 4.13
CA PHE A 593 15.74 -27.43 4.85
C PHE A 593 15.21 -27.98 6.17
N VAL A 594 15.56 -29.22 6.49
CA VAL A 594 15.18 -29.87 7.75
C VAL A 594 16.41 -30.53 8.36
N TRP A 595 16.52 -30.48 9.69
CA TRP A 595 17.59 -31.14 10.43
C TRP A 595 17.15 -31.52 11.84
N GLY A 596 18.01 -32.24 12.54
CA GLY A 596 17.76 -32.80 13.86
C GLY A 596 17.38 -34.28 13.79
N ASP A 597 16.53 -34.72 14.71
CA ASP A 597 16.02 -36.08 14.83
C ASP A 597 15.41 -36.54 13.51
N ASN A 598 15.65 -37.78 13.11
CA ASN A 598 15.14 -38.40 11.88
C ASN A 598 14.68 -39.85 12.09
N ARG A 599 14.43 -40.27 13.34
CA ARG A 599 14.00 -41.65 13.67
C ARG A 599 12.73 -42.09 12.94
N HIS A 600 11.89 -41.14 12.55
CA HIS A 600 10.64 -41.38 11.84
C HIS A 600 10.64 -40.75 10.43
N GLY A 601 11.80 -40.32 9.93
CA GLY A 601 11.90 -39.72 8.60
C GLY A 601 11.52 -38.25 8.52
N GLN A 602 11.42 -37.55 9.66
CA GLN A 602 10.99 -36.14 9.69
C GLN A 602 11.97 -35.18 8.98
N CYS A 603 13.24 -35.55 8.81
CA CYS A 603 14.21 -34.80 7.98
C CYS A 603 14.07 -35.10 6.49
N GLY A 604 13.02 -35.82 6.07
CA GLY A 604 12.75 -36.10 4.67
C GLY A 604 13.64 -37.17 4.06
N ARG A 605 14.29 -37.97 4.90
CA ARG A 605 15.20 -39.04 4.48
C ARG A 605 14.82 -40.36 5.16
N PRO A 606 15.02 -41.50 4.50
CA PRO A 606 14.87 -42.81 5.13
C PRO A 606 15.64 -42.87 6.46
N PRO A 607 15.02 -43.32 7.58
CA PRO A 607 15.68 -43.44 8.87
C PRO A 607 16.97 -44.28 8.85
N GLU A 608 17.09 -45.19 7.88
CA GLU A 608 18.24 -46.06 7.63
C GLU A 608 19.49 -45.27 7.21
N LEU A 609 19.33 -44.08 6.60
CA LEU A 609 20.44 -43.21 6.21
C LEU A 609 20.98 -42.37 7.37
N GLY A 610 20.27 -42.33 8.50
CA GLY A 610 20.64 -41.56 9.67
C GLY A 610 19.44 -41.24 10.53
N ILE A 611 19.56 -41.54 11.82
CA ILE A 611 18.53 -41.28 12.83
C ILE A 611 18.53 -39.83 13.34
N ALA A 612 19.54 -39.03 12.99
CA ALA A 612 19.64 -37.61 13.27
C ALA A 612 20.65 -36.93 12.33
N PHE A 613 20.41 -35.66 12.00
CA PHE A 613 21.29 -34.81 11.22
C PHE A 613 21.61 -33.54 12.01
N ASP A 614 22.89 -33.23 12.18
CA ASP A 614 23.38 -32.08 12.95
C ASP A 614 23.57 -30.81 12.09
N ARG A 615 23.25 -30.90 10.80
CA ARG A 615 23.30 -29.81 9.83
C ARG A 615 22.04 -29.77 8.97
N PRO A 616 21.64 -28.59 8.47
CA PRO A 616 20.53 -28.44 7.53
C PRO A 616 20.65 -29.37 6.33
N VAL A 617 19.63 -30.20 6.14
CA VAL A 617 19.53 -31.10 5.00
C VAL A 617 18.50 -30.52 4.03
N PRO A 618 18.86 -30.27 2.75
CA PRO A 618 17.89 -29.86 1.76
C PRO A 618 16.95 -31.02 1.46
N LEU A 619 15.66 -30.73 1.52
CA LEU A 619 14.62 -31.54 0.91
C LEU A 619 14.54 -31.13 -0.56
N GLY A 620 14.67 -32.08 -1.50
CA GLY A 620 14.64 -31.80 -2.94
C GLY A 620 13.36 -31.07 -3.40
N ALA A 621 13.33 -30.58 -4.64
CA ALA A 621 12.14 -29.97 -5.22
C ALA A 621 10.95 -30.96 -5.12
N LEU A 622 9.89 -30.53 -4.43
CA LEU A 622 8.68 -31.33 -4.23
C LEU A 622 8.00 -31.54 -5.59
N ALA A 623 8.16 -32.72 -6.21
CA ALA A 623 7.47 -33.06 -7.45
C ALA A 623 5.96 -33.13 -7.21
N ALA A 624 5.17 -32.85 -8.26
CA ALA A 624 3.72 -32.84 -8.20
C ALA A 624 3.10 -34.21 -7.78
N ASP A 625 3.89 -35.28 -7.79
CA ASP A 625 3.55 -36.67 -7.56
C ASP A 625 4.36 -37.35 -6.42
N GLY A 626 5.24 -36.62 -5.72
CA GLY A 626 6.02 -37.17 -4.60
C GLY A 626 7.25 -38.01 -4.99
N ALA A 627 7.71 -37.92 -6.24
CA ALA A 627 8.98 -38.51 -6.68
C ALA A 627 10.15 -37.53 -6.46
N GLU A 628 11.32 -38.05 -6.05
CA GLU A 628 12.57 -37.28 -6.10
C GLU A 628 12.98 -37.08 -7.56
N GLN A 629 13.16 -35.84 -7.99
CA GLN A 629 13.97 -35.57 -9.18
C GLN A 629 15.43 -35.83 -8.81
N THR A 630 16.02 -36.86 -9.41
CA THR A 630 17.48 -37.03 -9.42
C THR A 630 18.09 -35.83 -10.15
N ALA A 631 19.23 -35.34 -9.65
CA ALA A 631 19.81 -34.04 -9.95
C ALA A 631 20.28 -33.81 -11.41
N ASP A 632 19.88 -34.65 -12.37
CA ASP A 632 20.48 -34.72 -13.71
C ASP A 632 19.48 -34.55 -14.88
N GLN A 633 18.25 -34.11 -14.60
CA GLN A 633 17.31 -33.70 -15.67
C GLN A 633 16.85 -32.26 -15.47
N GLY A 634 17.06 -31.44 -16.51
CA GLY A 634 16.83 -30.00 -16.52
C GLY A 634 15.46 -29.62 -15.95
N ALA A 635 15.47 -28.98 -14.79
CA ALA A 635 14.29 -28.56 -14.06
C ALA A 635 13.72 -27.24 -14.64
N GLU A 636 12.95 -27.36 -15.71
CA GLU A 636 11.99 -26.33 -16.13
C GLU A 636 10.56 -26.86 -15.93
N GLN A 637 10.20 -27.16 -14.67
CA GLN A 637 8.82 -27.46 -14.27
C GLN A 637 8.44 -26.59 -13.08
N THR A 638 7.32 -25.89 -13.25
CA THR A 638 6.75 -24.86 -12.38
C THR A 638 6.48 -25.39 -10.97
N ALA A 639 7.33 -25.06 -10.00
CA ALA A 639 7.14 -25.42 -8.60
C ALA A 639 5.91 -24.69 -8.02
N ASP A 640 5.00 -25.42 -7.37
CA ASP A 640 3.83 -24.89 -6.64
C ASP A 640 4.32 -24.23 -5.33
N PRO A 641 4.27 -22.88 -5.21
CA PRO A 641 4.85 -22.16 -4.08
C PRO A 641 4.31 -22.60 -2.72
N ILE A 642 5.19 -22.60 -1.71
CA ILE A 642 4.84 -22.96 -0.33
C ILE A 642 4.29 -21.72 0.39
N VAL A 643 3.12 -21.88 1.03
CA VAL A 643 2.42 -20.83 1.79
C VAL A 643 2.71 -20.94 3.27
N SER A 644 2.73 -22.15 3.84
CA SER A 644 3.01 -22.32 5.26
C SER A 644 3.66 -23.65 5.58
N LEU A 645 4.47 -23.64 6.63
CA LEU A 645 5.20 -24.78 7.18
C LEU A 645 4.82 -24.93 8.65
N HIS A 646 4.39 -26.13 9.03
CA HIS A 646 4.01 -26.46 10.39
C HIS A 646 4.73 -27.72 10.85
N SER A 647 4.98 -27.82 12.14
CA SER A 647 5.64 -28.96 12.75
C SER A 647 4.86 -29.40 13.97
N GLY A 648 4.56 -30.69 14.04
CA GLY A 648 4.20 -31.34 15.29
C GLY A 648 5.45 -31.81 16.01
N TRP A 649 5.31 -32.76 16.93
CA TRP A 649 6.48 -33.29 17.64
C TRP A 649 7.41 -34.08 16.73
N SER A 650 6.81 -34.88 15.85
CA SER A 650 7.51 -35.89 15.07
C SER A 650 7.07 -35.95 13.60
N HIS A 651 6.17 -35.06 13.17
CA HIS A 651 5.71 -34.91 11.79
C HIS A 651 5.69 -33.44 11.38
N LEU A 652 5.63 -33.20 10.07
CA LEU A 652 5.55 -31.87 9.48
C LEU A 652 4.40 -31.80 8.48
N LEU A 653 3.88 -30.59 8.32
CA LEU A 653 2.88 -30.24 7.31
C LEU A 653 3.38 -29.09 6.47
N LEU A 654 3.11 -29.15 5.17
CA LEU A 654 3.50 -28.13 4.20
C LEU A 654 2.31 -27.83 3.30
N LEU A 655 1.84 -26.59 3.32
CA LEU A 655 0.72 -26.10 2.52
C LEU A 655 1.24 -25.31 1.33
N THR A 656 0.78 -25.64 0.13
CA THR A 656 1.13 -24.93 -1.10
C THR A 656 0.04 -23.94 -1.52
N CYS A 657 0.35 -23.06 -2.46
CA CYS A 657 -0.57 -22.01 -2.93
C CYS A 657 -1.77 -22.59 -3.70
N SER A 658 -1.59 -23.73 -4.37
CA SER A 658 -2.70 -24.45 -5.02
C SER A 658 -3.69 -25.01 -4.01
N GLY A 659 -3.35 -25.03 -2.71
CA GLY A 659 -4.17 -25.57 -1.63
C GLY A 659 -3.93 -27.07 -1.40
N ARG A 660 -2.76 -27.58 -1.82
CA ARG A 660 -2.33 -28.94 -1.47
C ARG A 660 -1.65 -28.93 -0.12
N LEU A 661 -1.98 -29.92 0.69
CA LEU A 661 -1.32 -30.17 1.97
C LEU A 661 -0.48 -31.43 1.85
N LEU A 662 0.82 -31.31 2.06
CA LEU A 662 1.75 -32.43 2.14
C LEU A 662 2.09 -32.69 3.61
N SER A 663 2.29 -33.96 3.96
CA SER A 663 2.72 -34.37 5.30
C SER A 663 3.84 -35.40 5.21
N TRP A 664 4.71 -35.45 6.22
CA TRP A 664 5.74 -36.50 6.40
C TRP A 664 6.26 -36.55 7.84
N GLY A 665 7.05 -37.57 8.16
CA GLY A 665 7.55 -37.90 9.50
C GLY A 665 6.83 -39.11 10.08
N ARG A 666 6.59 -39.11 11.40
CA ARG A 666 5.96 -40.23 12.10
C ARG A 666 4.53 -40.46 11.62
N ARG A 667 4.14 -41.74 11.54
CA ARG A 667 2.81 -42.17 11.04
C ARG A 667 2.02 -43.08 11.99
N ASP A 668 2.62 -43.52 13.09
CA ASP A 668 2.10 -44.61 13.92
C ASP A 668 0.75 -44.27 14.59
N LEU A 669 0.45 -42.97 14.72
CA LEU A 669 -0.79 -42.45 15.30
C LEU A 669 -1.67 -41.79 14.23
N GLY A 670 -1.43 -42.06 12.96
CA GLY A 670 -2.21 -41.48 11.87
C GLY A 670 -1.95 -40.00 11.59
N GLN A 671 -0.99 -39.34 12.26
CA GLN A 671 -0.76 -37.89 12.20
C GLN A 671 -0.43 -37.33 10.80
N LEU A 672 -0.06 -38.21 9.86
CA LEU A 672 0.14 -37.85 8.45
C LEU A 672 -1.17 -37.72 7.66
N GLY A 673 -2.27 -38.37 8.08
CA GLY A 673 -3.57 -38.28 7.40
C GLY A 673 -3.57 -38.91 6.01
N ARG A 674 -2.70 -39.90 5.79
CA ARG A 674 -2.48 -40.55 4.49
C ARG A 674 -1.73 -41.86 4.69
N SER A 675 -1.80 -42.72 3.67
CA SER A 675 -0.94 -43.89 3.52
C SER A 675 0.36 -43.54 2.77
N GLY A 676 1.20 -44.55 2.52
CA GLY A 676 2.47 -44.41 1.81
C GLY A 676 3.69 -44.18 2.72
N ASP A 677 4.81 -43.81 2.10
CA ASP A 677 6.08 -43.62 2.79
C ASP A 677 6.01 -42.48 3.80
N ALA A 678 6.48 -42.76 5.01
CA ALA A 678 6.42 -41.83 6.14
C ALA A 678 7.43 -40.68 5.95
N TRP A 679 8.63 -40.98 5.48
CA TRP A 679 9.73 -40.03 5.31
C TRP A 679 9.59 -39.13 4.08
N ARG A 680 8.72 -39.47 3.13
CA ARG A 680 8.48 -38.64 1.93
C ARG A 680 7.35 -37.65 2.18
N PRO A 681 7.48 -36.37 1.80
CA PRO A 681 6.35 -35.44 1.72
C PRO A 681 5.37 -35.91 0.65
N LEU A 682 4.21 -36.40 1.09
CA LEU A 682 3.15 -36.86 0.19
C LEU A 682 1.82 -36.17 0.53
N PRO A 683 0.87 -36.08 -0.41
CA PRO A 683 -0.41 -35.42 -0.20
C PRO A 683 -1.24 -36.06 0.90
N VAL A 684 -1.81 -35.23 1.77
CA VAL A 684 -2.83 -35.60 2.76
C VAL A 684 -4.13 -36.01 2.05
N ALA A 685 -4.84 -37.00 2.57
CA ALA A 685 -6.08 -37.54 1.99
C ALA A 685 -7.29 -36.59 2.22
N THR A 686 -7.26 -35.40 1.63
CA THR A 686 -8.40 -34.46 1.66
C THR A 686 -9.47 -34.83 0.63
N PRO A 687 -10.74 -34.45 0.83
CA PRO A 687 -11.80 -34.70 -0.15
C PRO A 687 -11.45 -34.18 -1.55
N ALA A 688 -11.72 -34.99 -2.58
CA ALA A 688 -11.40 -34.64 -3.96
C ALA A 688 -12.09 -33.33 -4.38
N GLY A 689 -11.34 -32.43 -5.01
CA GLY A 689 -11.84 -31.12 -5.46
C GLY A 689 -11.92 -30.03 -4.39
N TRP A 690 -11.58 -30.35 -3.13
CA TRP A 690 -11.50 -29.36 -2.06
C TRP A 690 -10.09 -28.79 -1.95
N ARG A 691 -9.99 -27.50 -1.62
CA ARG A 691 -8.72 -26.81 -1.40
C ARG A 691 -8.49 -26.58 0.09
N VAL A 692 -7.27 -26.80 0.55
CA VAL A 692 -6.85 -26.46 1.91
C VAL A 692 -6.57 -24.96 1.98
N LEU A 693 -7.23 -24.27 2.93
CA LEU A 693 -7.06 -22.84 3.20
C LEU A 693 -6.06 -22.56 4.32
N GLN A 694 -6.07 -23.41 5.34
CA GLN A 694 -5.19 -23.29 6.50
C GLN A 694 -4.86 -24.69 7.02
N ALA A 695 -3.62 -24.88 7.48
CA ALA A 695 -3.20 -26.06 8.21
C ALA A 695 -2.76 -25.65 9.62
N ALA A 696 -2.87 -26.59 10.55
CA ALA A 696 -2.35 -26.48 11.90
C ALA A 696 -1.86 -27.85 12.37
N SER A 697 -0.82 -27.88 13.20
CA SER A 697 -0.28 -29.12 13.76
C SER A 697 -0.26 -29.05 15.27
N GLY A 698 -0.83 -30.06 15.92
CA GLY A 698 -0.60 -30.32 17.33
C GLY A 698 0.62 -31.20 17.55
N SER A 699 0.76 -31.71 18.78
CA SER A 699 1.86 -32.61 19.15
C SER A 699 1.93 -33.86 18.26
N GLU A 700 0.82 -34.59 18.18
CA GLU A 700 0.70 -35.87 17.45
C GLU A 700 -0.62 -35.94 16.65
N HIS A 701 -1.24 -34.79 16.40
CA HIS A 701 -2.43 -34.64 15.58
C HIS A 701 -2.28 -33.44 14.64
N SER A 702 -3.15 -33.36 13.64
CA SER A 702 -3.11 -32.36 12.59
C SER A 702 -4.53 -31.93 12.24
N ALA A 703 -4.70 -30.66 11.90
CA ALA A 703 -5.98 -30.12 11.50
C ALA A 703 -5.84 -29.23 10.27
N CYS A 704 -6.90 -29.11 9.48
CA CYS A 704 -6.95 -28.17 8.38
C CYS A 704 -8.36 -27.63 8.14
N LEU A 705 -8.41 -26.41 7.59
CA LEU A 705 -9.60 -25.80 7.06
C LEU A 705 -9.63 -26.02 5.55
N VAL A 706 -10.70 -26.64 5.05
CA VAL A 706 -10.89 -26.92 3.63
C VAL A 706 -12.11 -26.19 3.08
N THR A 707 -12.12 -25.93 1.78
CA THR A 707 -13.23 -25.28 1.08
C THR A 707 -13.56 -25.91 -0.27
N ALA A 708 -14.84 -25.91 -0.62
CA ALA A 708 -15.35 -26.15 -1.96
C ALA A 708 -16.41 -25.09 -2.28
N GLY A 709 -16.05 -24.09 -3.07
CA GLY A 709 -16.88 -22.90 -3.26
C GLY A 709 -17.06 -22.13 -1.94
N ALA A 710 -18.31 -21.84 -1.57
CA ALA A 710 -18.65 -21.15 -0.32
C ALA A 710 -18.63 -22.06 0.92
N LYS A 711 -18.71 -23.39 0.75
CA LYS A 711 -18.75 -24.34 1.88
C LYS A 711 -17.36 -24.53 2.47
N ARG A 712 -17.26 -24.46 3.79
CA ARG A 712 -16.04 -24.69 4.57
C ARG A 712 -16.21 -25.83 5.56
N LEU A 713 -15.16 -26.61 5.77
CA LEU A 713 -15.14 -27.69 6.77
C LEU A 713 -13.81 -27.67 7.52
N LEU A 714 -13.87 -28.03 8.81
CA LEU A 714 -12.67 -28.38 9.57
C LEU A 714 -12.47 -29.89 9.54
N LEU A 715 -11.29 -30.31 9.12
CA LEU A 715 -10.84 -31.68 9.20
C LEU A 715 -9.77 -31.80 10.27
N CYS A 716 -9.79 -32.89 11.04
CA CYS A 716 -8.77 -33.22 12.02
C CYS A 716 -8.46 -34.72 11.97
N TRP A 717 -7.19 -35.07 12.23
CA TRP A 717 -6.70 -36.44 12.21
C TRP A 717 -5.45 -36.62 13.06
N GLY A 718 -5.02 -37.86 13.24
CA GLY A 718 -3.91 -38.23 14.10
C GLY A 718 -4.38 -38.72 15.46
N TRP A 719 -3.56 -38.51 16.48
CA TRP A 719 -3.84 -38.94 17.86
C TRP A 719 -5.13 -38.30 18.39
N ASN A 720 -6.04 -39.13 18.91
CA ASN A 720 -7.39 -38.74 19.30
C ASN A 720 -7.75 -39.15 20.74
N GLU A 721 -6.78 -39.61 21.55
CA GLU A 721 -6.98 -39.67 23.00
C GLU A 721 -7.41 -38.30 23.52
N HIS A 722 -8.26 -38.24 24.54
CA HIS A 722 -8.89 -36.99 25.03
C HIS A 722 -9.83 -36.31 24.01
N GLY A 723 -10.15 -36.98 22.88
CA GLY A 723 -11.05 -36.47 21.85
C GLY A 723 -10.50 -35.26 21.09
N ILE A 724 -9.18 -35.17 20.94
CA ILE A 724 -8.47 -34.01 20.36
C ILE A 724 -8.85 -33.75 18.90
N CYS A 725 -9.27 -34.78 18.16
CA CYS A 725 -9.74 -34.59 16.79
C CYS A 725 -11.18 -34.07 16.71
N GLY A 726 -11.94 -34.10 17.81
CA GLY A 726 -13.31 -33.58 17.86
C GLY A 726 -14.29 -34.28 16.90
N ALA A 727 -13.96 -35.49 16.45
CA ALA A 727 -14.68 -36.18 15.38
C ALA A 727 -15.78 -37.14 15.87
N ASP A 728 -16.26 -37.00 17.11
CA ASP A 728 -17.25 -37.89 17.75
C ASP A 728 -16.90 -39.39 17.53
N SER A 729 -15.65 -39.77 17.79
CA SER A 729 -15.14 -41.13 17.58
C SER A 729 -14.35 -41.61 18.80
N ASP A 730 -14.62 -42.85 19.21
CA ASP A 730 -13.91 -43.53 20.31
C ASP A 730 -12.57 -44.15 19.87
N ALA A 731 -12.18 -43.97 18.60
CA ALA A 731 -10.89 -44.46 18.12
C ALA A 731 -9.73 -43.69 18.78
N GLU A 732 -8.71 -44.41 19.24
CA GLU A 732 -7.49 -43.83 19.85
C GLU A 732 -6.76 -42.88 18.90
N PHE A 733 -6.84 -43.14 17.59
CA PHE A 733 -6.31 -42.26 16.55
C PHE A 733 -7.09 -42.38 15.24
N LEU A 734 -6.98 -41.35 14.40
CA LEU A 734 -7.62 -41.26 13.10
C LEU A 734 -6.56 -41.26 11.99
N PRO A 735 -6.47 -42.31 11.16
CA PRO A 735 -5.43 -42.43 10.12
C PRO A 735 -5.63 -41.49 8.93
N GLU A 736 -6.83 -40.93 8.77
CA GLU A 736 -7.23 -40.06 7.67
C GLU A 736 -8.01 -38.84 8.19
N PRO A 737 -7.98 -37.69 7.47
CA PRO A 737 -8.75 -36.49 7.80
C PRO A 737 -10.24 -36.78 7.99
N ARG A 738 -10.78 -36.46 9.17
CA ARG A 738 -12.21 -36.55 9.45
C ARG A 738 -12.81 -35.19 9.78
N PRO A 739 -14.06 -34.92 9.36
CA PRO A 739 -14.77 -33.72 9.79
C PRO A 739 -14.87 -33.64 11.32
N VAL A 740 -14.56 -32.47 11.86
CA VAL A 740 -14.84 -32.14 13.26
C VAL A 740 -16.36 -32.07 13.43
N ALA A 741 -16.90 -32.84 14.38
CA ALA A 741 -18.32 -32.96 14.60
C ALA A 741 -18.89 -31.76 15.38
N ARG A 742 -20.17 -31.47 15.16
CA ARG A 742 -20.98 -30.51 15.97
C ARG A 742 -20.39 -29.09 16.05
N ILE A 743 -19.77 -28.62 14.96
CA ILE A 743 -19.36 -27.21 14.86
C ILE A 743 -20.63 -26.35 14.69
N PRO A 744 -20.89 -25.37 15.57
CA PRO A 744 -22.15 -24.62 15.58
C PRO A 744 -22.28 -23.55 14.49
N ALA A 745 -21.21 -23.24 13.75
CA ALA A 745 -21.21 -22.23 12.69
C ALA A 745 -20.03 -22.41 11.72
N ASP A 746 -19.98 -21.59 10.67
CA ASP A 746 -18.94 -21.71 9.64
C ASP A 746 -17.54 -21.42 10.20
N PRO A 747 -16.56 -22.31 9.96
CA PRO A 747 -15.21 -22.12 10.44
C PRO A 747 -14.44 -21.07 9.63
N ALA A 748 -13.78 -20.17 10.35
CA ALA A 748 -12.96 -19.09 9.81
C ALA A 748 -11.46 -19.37 9.94
N ALA A 749 -11.02 -20.00 11.03
CA ALA A 749 -9.63 -20.34 11.28
C ALA A 749 -9.49 -21.57 12.20
N VAL A 750 -8.35 -22.25 12.12
CA VAL A 750 -8.01 -23.40 12.97
C VAL A 750 -6.61 -23.27 13.56
N PHE A 751 -6.46 -23.62 14.83
CA PHE A 751 -5.19 -23.63 15.55
C PHE A 751 -5.04 -24.95 16.28
N ALA A 752 -3.82 -25.46 16.34
CA ALA A 752 -3.50 -26.70 17.04
C ALA A 752 -2.13 -26.55 17.69
N GLY A 753 -1.96 -27.22 18.83
CA GLY A 753 -0.70 -27.26 19.57
C GLY A 753 -0.89 -28.08 20.83
N GLY A 754 0.19 -28.68 21.34
CA GLY A 754 0.07 -29.63 22.44
C GLY A 754 -0.95 -30.74 22.11
N GLY A 755 -1.79 -31.05 23.09
CA GLY A 755 -2.94 -31.95 22.94
C GLY A 755 -4.27 -31.21 22.75
N CYS A 756 -4.29 -30.04 22.10
CA CYS A 756 -5.51 -29.22 22.00
C CYS A 756 -5.72 -28.68 20.58
N THR A 757 -6.99 -28.46 20.24
CA THR A 757 -7.40 -27.81 18.99
C THR A 757 -8.34 -26.64 19.31
N PHE A 758 -8.18 -25.54 18.58
CA PHE A 758 -9.02 -24.36 18.66
C PHE A 758 -9.54 -23.99 17.28
N ALA A 759 -10.74 -23.42 17.22
CA ALA A 759 -11.32 -22.90 15.99
C ALA A 759 -12.02 -21.57 16.23
N LEU A 760 -11.88 -20.65 15.27
CA LEU A 760 -12.66 -19.44 15.21
C LEU A 760 -13.86 -19.67 14.30
N LEU A 761 -15.07 -19.45 14.81
CA LEU A 761 -16.33 -19.68 14.08
C LEU A 761 -17.08 -18.36 13.91
N SER A 762 -17.79 -18.18 12.79
CA SER A 762 -18.60 -16.97 12.55
C SER A 762 -19.88 -16.96 13.40
N GLU A 763 -20.35 -15.78 13.82
CA GLU A 763 -21.70 -15.63 14.38
C GLU A 763 -22.69 -15.52 13.21
N HIS A 764 -23.31 -16.63 12.82
CA HIS A 764 -24.56 -16.57 12.05
C HIS A 764 -25.74 -16.94 12.95
N GLN A 765 -26.61 -15.96 13.21
CA GLN A 765 -27.99 -16.22 13.61
C GLN A 765 -28.78 -16.62 12.37
N GLY A 766 -29.00 -17.91 12.19
CA GLY A 766 -29.90 -18.49 11.20
C GLY A 766 -30.13 -19.95 11.55
N GLU A 767 -31.40 -20.34 11.71
CA GLU A 767 -31.86 -21.68 12.11
C GLU A 767 -31.08 -22.83 11.44
N PRO A 768 -30.78 -23.92 12.16
CA PRO A 768 -30.12 -25.07 11.57
C PRO A 768 -31.13 -25.92 10.77
N ASP A 769 -31.07 -25.86 9.44
CA ASP A 769 -31.71 -26.88 8.60
C ASP A 769 -30.90 -28.19 8.68
N PHE A 770 -31.15 -28.97 9.74
CA PHE A 770 -30.82 -30.39 9.78
C PHE A 770 -31.99 -31.17 9.15
N GLU A 771 -31.90 -31.46 7.84
CA GLU A 771 -32.52 -32.66 7.29
C GLU A 771 -31.47 -33.76 7.15
N LEU A 772 -31.42 -34.62 8.17
CA LEU A 772 -30.97 -36.00 8.04
C LEU A 772 -31.99 -36.75 7.17
N VAL A 773 -31.81 -36.76 5.86
CA VAL A 773 -32.41 -37.82 5.04
C VAL A 773 -31.42 -38.96 4.98
N GLY A 774 -31.59 -39.89 5.92
CA GLY A 774 -31.11 -41.24 5.74
C GLY A 774 -31.80 -41.85 4.52
N ASN A 775 -31.03 -42.48 3.66
CA ASN A 775 -31.54 -43.59 2.87
C ASN A 775 -30.53 -44.73 2.98
N SER A 776 -30.91 -45.70 3.79
CA SER A 776 -30.61 -47.11 3.57
C SER A 776 -30.99 -47.50 2.14
N VAL A 777 -30.02 -48.00 1.36
CA VAL A 777 -29.93 -49.40 0.89
C VAL A 777 -28.46 -49.72 0.70
#